data_AF-A0A524GIN0-F1
#
_entry.id   AF-A0A524GIN0-F1
#
_cell.length_a   1.000
_cell.length_b   1.000
_cell.length_c   1.000
_cell.angle_alpha   90.00
_cell.angle_beta   90.00
_cell.angle_gamma   90.00
#
_symmetry.space_group_name_H-M   'P 1'
#
loop_
_entity.id
_entity.type
_entity.pdbx_description
1 polymer ?
#
loop_
_entity_poly.entity_id
_entity_poly.type
_entity_poly.pdbx_seq_one_letter_code
_entity_poly.pdbx_strand_id
1 'polypeptide(L)'
;MPASHSNQHSIKKRPVLRAFFLSILILVLLIIGSVAVFLSIELPSSRFQARYLTQLVRELSFKVEEGPSPLTCYPKYGTYDTRMGYTRLADFRKALTDKGFGIERQARISPRMYELSQWGLFPTYHEKVQAGLTILGCNDETIYSARFPERVYQDYTDIPLVLVDSLLFIENRELLNFRYPTRNPAIEWDRMAKAAMDRGIQFFKPAHDVPGGSTLATQIEKYRHSPDGMTRDVADKLRQMASASLRVYLDGENTVQARYRIVYEYLNTVPLSAAGGVGEINGMGDGMWAWYGVDFSAFNQALNAKESGQGLLDKAGMFKHALSLIVAQRRPSGFLLADPSLLENQTNAHLRLLAKEGVISQALRDEALKVKLHFGTERPPQDASSFISRKASNAARLQLAELLGIQRFYDLDRLDLTVSSTLHRQTQKAVTDFLVKLKDPEFLQQNGLTVQRMLSRGDPGKVIYSFNLYELGPYGAMKRVQADNLDQPFDINLGTKLDLGSTAKLRTLVTYLEIIARLHEKYAHLDGEGMHALEISPNDRLSRWAVDYLLTTGDRSLDAMLDAALERQYSASPKETFYTGGGNHTFSNFSRKDDNSIMSVKMAMRHSVNLVFIRLMRDIAHHYMLQVPGSSARVLEDMENPVRREYLERFADQESKVFMLRFYHKYRDKTAKQILET
;
A
#
# COMPACT_ATOMS: atom_id res chain seq x y z
N MET A 1 102.34 57.24 13.89
CA MET A 1 102.03 56.16 14.85
C MET A 1 100.76 56.54 15.60
N PRO A 2 99.83 55.64 15.93
CA PRO A 2 99.33 54.45 15.22
C PRO A 2 97.78 54.48 15.06
N ALA A 3 97.19 53.36 14.60
CA ALA A 3 95.76 53.02 14.44
C ALA A 3 95.10 53.57 13.16
N SER A 4 94.40 52.79 12.33
CA SER A 4 93.70 51.52 12.53
C SER A 4 93.52 50.81 11.18
N HIS A 5 93.75 49.49 11.15
CA HIS A 5 93.26 48.63 10.07
C HIS A 5 91.94 48.01 10.55
N SER A 6 90.84 48.40 9.93
CA SER A 6 89.58 47.66 9.98
C SER A 6 89.20 47.19 8.57
N ASN A 7 89.09 45.88 8.44
CA ASN A 7 88.62 45.18 7.26
C ASN A 7 87.19 45.58 6.91
N GLN A 8 86.93 45.95 5.65
CA GLN A 8 85.60 45.84 5.04
C GLN A 8 85.68 45.04 3.75
N HIS A 9 85.38 43.75 3.86
CA HIS A 9 85.03 42.91 2.71
C HIS A 9 83.68 43.36 2.14
N SER A 10 83.72 44.02 0.98
CA SER A 10 82.57 44.26 0.12
C SER A 10 82.12 42.93 -0.51
N ILE A 11 81.08 42.31 0.07
CA ILE A 11 80.42 41.12 -0.49
C ILE A 11 79.51 41.58 -1.64
N LYS A 12 79.90 41.32 -2.89
CA LYS A 12 78.99 41.31 -4.06
C LYS A 12 77.93 40.20 -3.87
N LYS A 13 76.71 40.57 -3.50
CA LYS A 13 75.48 39.73 -3.49
C LYS A 13 74.32 40.68 -3.87
N ARG A 14 73.42 40.48 -4.86
CA ARG A 14 72.93 39.32 -5.62
C ARG A 14 72.12 39.82 -6.85
N PRO A 15 72.49 39.51 -8.11
CA PRO A 15 71.55 39.54 -9.25
C PRO A 15 70.64 38.30 -9.29
N VAL A 16 71.04 37.22 -8.60
CA VAL A 16 70.33 35.92 -8.58
C VAL A 16 69.00 35.99 -7.80
N LEU A 17 68.91 36.81 -6.74
CA LEU A 17 67.69 36.92 -5.94
C LEU A 17 66.57 37.66 -6.72
N ARG A 18 66.91 38.70 -7.48
CA ARG A 18 65.94 39.44 -8.31
C ARG A 18 65.45 38.58 -9.49
N ALA A 19 66.34 37.82 -10.13
CA ALA A 19 65.95 36.86 -11.17
C ALA A 19 65.01 35.77 -10.62
N PHE A 20 65.27 35.28 -9.39
CA PHE A 20 64.41 34.31 -8.71
C PHE A 20 63.01 34.89 -8.40
N PHE A 21 62.92 36.08 -7.80
CA PHE A 21 61.62 36.73 -7.56
C PHE A 21 60.87 37.09 -8.85
N LEU A 22 61.57 37.49 -9.92
CA LEU A 22 60.96 37.75 -11.22
C LEU A 22 60.44 36.45 -11.86
N SER A 23 61.18 35.34 -11.75
CA SER A 23 60.74 34.04 -12.23
C SER A 23 59.52 33.50 -11.46
N ILE A 24 59.45 33.73 -10.14
CA ILE A 24 58.27 33.43 -9.33
C ILE A 24 57.09 34.30 -9.75
N LEU A 25 57.30 35.60 -9.97
CA LEU A 25 56.24 36.51 -10.42
C LEU A 25 55.70 36.11 -11.80
N ILE A 26 56.57 35.77 -12.74
CA ILE A 26 56.18 35.27 -14.07
C ILE A 26 55.42 33.95 -13.95
N LEU A 27 55.88 33.03 -13.11
CA LEU A 27 55.19 31.77 -12.84
C LEU A 27 53.80 32.00 -12.24
N VAL A 28 53.67 32.90 -11.26
CA VAL A 28 52.39 33.27 -10.65
C VAL A 28 51.46 33.91 -11.68
N LEU A 29 51.96 34.83 -12.53
CA LEU A 29 51.18 35.44 -13.60
C LEU A 29 50.75 34.41 -14.67
N LEU A 30 51.62 33.45 -15.00
CA LEU A 30 51.29 32.33 -15.88
C LEU A 30 50.21 31.42 -15.27
N ILE A 31 50.30 31.11 -13.97
CA ILE A 31 49.29 30.32 -13.26
C ILE A 31 47.96 31.07 -13.26
N ILE A 32 47.95 32.37 -12.89
CA ILE A 32 46.75 33.19 -12.89
C ILE A 32 46.15 33.28 -14.30
N GLY A 33 46.97 33.53 -15.32
CA GLY A 33 46.55 33.56 -16.71
C GLY A 33 45.96 32.23 -17.17
N SER A 34 46.59 31.10 -16.81
CA SER A 34 46.11 29.75 -17.13
C SER A 34 44.78 29.44 -16.43
N VAL A 35 44.64 29.81 -15.16
CA VAL A 35 43.39 29.67 -14.40
C VAL A 35 42.30 30.55 -15.01
N ALA A 36 42.62 31.79 -15.41
CA ALA A 36 41.65 32.69 -16.05
C ALA A 36 41.17 32.15 -17.40
N VAL A 37 42.07 31.59 -18.22
CA VAL A 37 41.71 30.93 -19.50
C VAL A 37 40.89 29.66 -19.25
N PHE A 38 41.26 28.87 -18.25
CA PHE A 38 40.48 27.69 -17.87
C PHE A 38 39.05 28.08 -17.46
N LEU A 39 38.91 29.07 -16.57
CA LEU A 39 37.61 29.55 -16.11
C LEU A 39 36.78 30.19 -17.23
N SER A 40 37.40 30.91 -18.18
CA SER A 40 36.66 31.53 -19.28
C SER A 40 36.06 30.51 -20.26
N ILE A 41 36.66 29.32 -20.36
CA ILE A 41 36.16 28.19 -21.16
C ILE A 41 35.18 27.34 -20.34
N GLU A 42 35.52 27.04 -19.08
CA GLU A 42 34.77 26.09 -18.25
C GLU A 42 33.47 26.68 -17.70
N LEU A 43 33.43 27.96 -17.30
CA LEU A 43 32.23 28.58 -16.74
C LEU A 43 31.04 28.59 -17.74
N PRO A 44 31.22 28.91 -19.04
CA PRO A 44 30.12 28.87 -19.99
C PRO A 44 29.77 27.47 -20.51
N SER A 45 30.77 26.58 -20.65
CA SER A 45 30.62 25.31 -21.38
C SER A 45 30.61 24.05 -20.53
N SER A 46 31.15 24.08 -19.32
CA SER A 46 31.33 22.92 -18.43
C SER A 46 32.02 21.72 -19.11
N ARG A 47 32.88 21.94 -20.11
CA ARG A 47 33.47 20.88 -20.93
C ARG A 47 34.30 19.89 -20.11
N PHE A 48 35.14 20.37 -19.20
CA PHE A 48 35.97 19.50 -18.37
C PHE A 48 35.13 18.79 -17.31
N GLN A 49 34.19 19.50 -16.68
CA GLN A 49 33.22 18.92 -15.76
C GLN A 49 32.40 17.82 -16.44
N ALA A 50 31.89 18.05 -17.65
CA ALA A 50 31.10 17.09 -18.41
C ALA A 50 31.86 15.78 -18.65
N ARG A 51 33.11 15.89 -19.10
CA ARG A 51 33.97 14.73 -19.34
C ARG A 51 34.24 13.94 -18.06
N TYR A 52 34.62 14.64 -16.98
CA TYR A 52 34.91 14.01 -15.70
C TYR A 52 33.67 13.34 -15.08
N LEU A 53 32.54 14.06 -15.02
CA LEU A 53 31.31 13.53 -14.43
C LEU A 53 30.73 12.39 -15.27
N THR A 54 30.79 12.47 -16.60
CA THR A 54 30.37 11.34 -17.46
C THR A 54 31.22 10.09 -17.20
N GLN A 55 32.54 10.25 -17.03
CA GLN A 55 33.41 9.12 -16.70
C GLN A 55 33.08 8.54 -15.32
N LEU A 56 32.85 9.39 -14.32
CA LEU A 56 32.45 8.96 -12.98
C LEU A 56 31.10 8.23 -13.00
N VAL A 57 30.10 8.76 -13.71
CA VAL A 57 28.74 8.19 -13.80
C VAL A 57 28.74 6.81 -14.47
N ARG A 58 29.67 6.52 -15.39
CA ARG A 58 29.82 5.16 -15.96
C ARG A 58 30.17 4.10 -14.93
N GLU A 59 30.80 4.49 -13.82
CA GLU A 59 31.10 3.60 -12.70
C GLU A 59 29.89 3.43 -11.76
N LEU A 60 28.89 4.32 -11.86
CA LEU A 60 27.66 4.31 -11.06
C LEU A 60 26.60 3.45 -11.76
N SER A 61 26.73 2.14 -11.65
CA SER A 61 25.79 1.17 -12.21
C SER A 61 25.04 0.37 -11.15
N PHE A 62 23.95 -0.28 -11.58
CA PHE A 62 23.24 -1.30 -10.83
C PHE A 62 22.76 -2.41 -11.76
N LYS A 63 22.61 -3.63 -11.23
CA LYS A 63 22.04 -4.78 -11.95
C LYS A 63 21.20 -5.64 -11.01
N VAL A 64 20.13 -6.24 -11.52
CA VAL A 64 19.33 -7.20 -10.75
C VAL A 64 19.98 -8.59 -10.89
N GLU A 65 20.33 -9.19 -9.76
CA GLU A 65 20.97 -10.51 -9.67
C GLU A 65 20.20 -11.41 -8.70
N GLU A 66 20.47 -12.71 -8.75
CA GLU A 66 19.84 -13.69 -7.86
C GLU A 66 20.24 -13.49 -6.39
N GLY A 67 19.29 -13.80 -5.50
CA GLY A 67 19.43 -13.73 -4.05
C GLY A 67 19.51 -12.32 -3.46
N PRO A 68 19.70 -12.23 -2.13
CA PRO A 68 19.86 -10.96 -1.44
C PRO A 68 21.17 -10.25 -1.86
N SER A 69 21.10 -8.93 -1.96
CA SER A 69 22.27 -8.09 -2.20
C SER A 69 23.09 -7.91 -0.92
N PRO A 70 24.43 -8.09 -0.96
CA PRO A 70 25.30 -7.81 0.19
C PRO A 70 25.50 -6.30 0.43
N LEU A 71 25.29 -5.48 -0.60
CA LEU A 71 25.39 -4.03 -0.54
C LEU A 71 24.04 -3.41 -0.89
N THR A 72 23.43 -2.74 0.07
CA THR A 72 22.16 -2.04 -0.11
C THR A 72 22.30 -0.59 0.31
N CYS A 73 21.76 0.31 -0.52
CA CYS A 73 21.61 1.72 -0.17
C CYS A 73 20.12 2.07 -0.25
N TYR A 74 19.43 2.03 0.89
CA TYR A 74 18.05 2.51 0.98
C TYR A 74 18.05 3.97 1.41
N PRO A 75 17.24 4.84 0.78
CA PRO A 75 17.09 6.21 1.22
C PRO A 75 16.53 6.24 2.65
N LYS A 76 16.94 7.23 3.45
CA LYS A 76 16.46 7.37 4.84
C LYS A 76 15.32 8.37 4.98
N TYR A 77 15.18 9.28 4.02
CA TYR A 77 14.25 10.39 3.99
C TYR A 77 14.01 10.80 2.52
N GLY A 78 13.17 11.81 2.32
CA GLY A 78 12.77 12.29 0.99
C GLY A 78 11.26 12.11 0.78
N THR A 79 10.57 13.15 0.29
CA THR A 79 9.11 13.05 0.10
C THR A 79 8.76 12.05 -0.99
N TYR A 80 9.54 12.04 -2.08
CA TYR A 80 9.40 11.07 -3.17
C TYR A 80 9.77 9.67 -2.70
N ASP A 81 10.92 9.52 -2.04
CA ASP A 81 11.40 8.21 -1.57
C ASP A 81 10.45 7.57 -0.55
N THR A 82 9.87 8.39 0.33
CA THR A 82 8.89 7.92 1.32
C THR A 82 7.59 7.49 0.64
N ARG A 83 7.12 8.30 -0.32
CA ARG A 83 5.90 8.03 -1.09
C ARG A 83 6.00 6.73 -1.88
N MET A 84 7.12 6.51 -2.56
CA MET A 84 7.38 5.28 -3.32
C MET A 84 7.65 4.07 -2.43
N GLY A 85 7.83 4.26 -1.12
CA GLY A 85 8.12 3.18 -0.16
C GLY A 85 9.59 2.83 -0.02
N TYR A 86 10.49 3.53 -0.71
CA TYR A 86 11.92 3.21 -0.72
C TYR A 86 12.57 3.36 0.65
N THR A 87 12.08 4.30 1.47
CA THR A 87 12.57 4.48 2.85
C THR A 87 12.18 3.33 3.78
N ARG A 88 11.16 2.54 3.42
CA ARG A 88 10.63 1.43 4.21
C ARG A 88 10.98 0.05 3.65
N LEU A 89 11.83 -0.03 2.61
CA LEU A 89 12.20 -1.30 1.98
C LEU A 89 12.79 -2.33 2.96
N ALA A 90 13.59 -1.87 3.92
CA ALA A 90 14.14 -2.75 4.96
C ALA A 90 13.03 -3.36 5.85
N ASP A 91 12.03 -2.56 6.22
CA ASP A 91 10.90 -2.99 7.04
C ASP A 91 9.98 -3.93 6.27
N PHE A 92 9.66 -3.60 5.02
CA PHE A 92 8.85 -4.45 4.14
C PHE A 92 9.51 -5.80 3.93
N ARG A 93 10.82 -5.82 3.67
CA ARG A 93 11.58 -7.06 3.53
C ARG A 93 11.51 -7.90 4.81
N LYS A 94 11.65 -7.29 5.98
CA LYS A 94 11.55 -7.99 7.26
C LYS A 94 10.14 -8.59 7.43
N ALA A 95 9.10 -7.78 7.24
CA ALA A 95 7.71 -8.22 7.39
C ALA A 95 7.34 -9.37 6.43
N LEU A 96 7.84 -9.33 5.19
CA LEU A 96 7.65 -10.41 4.22
C LEU A 96 8.42 -11.68 4.61
N THR A 97 9.68 -11.58 5.03
CA THR A 97 10.46 -12.74 5.48
C THR A 97 9.83 -13.40 6.71
N ASP A 98 9.31 -12.61 7.66
CA ASP A 98 8.60 -13.11 8.85
C ASP A 98 7.31 -13.89 8.47
N LYS A 99 6.78 -13.69 7.26
CA LYS A 99 5.62 -14.38 6.70
C LYS A 99 6.02 -15.51 5.74
N GLY A 100 7.30 -15.87 5.65
CA GLY A 100 7.80 -16.99 4.86
C GLY A 100 8.15 -16.65 3.41
N PHE A 101 8.19 -15.38 3.02
CA PHE A 101 8.64 -14.98 1.69
C PHE A 101 10.18 -14.95 1.60
N GLY A 102 10.72 -15.38 0.46
CA GLY A 102 12.16 -15.33 0.15
C GLY A 102 12.51 -14.23 -0.86
N ILE A 103 13.78 -13.84 -0.90
CA ILE A 103 14.32 -12.92 -1.91
C ILE A 103 14.88 -13.74 -3.06
N GLU A 104 14.15 -13.82 -4.16
CA GLU A 104 14.60 -14.50 -5.37
C GLU A 104 15.70 -13.71 -6.09
N ARG A 105 15.48 -12.40 -6.25
CA ARG A 105 16.38 -11.47 -6.96
C ARG A 105 16.40 -10.11 -6.30
N GLN A 106 17.54 -9.43 -6.33
CA GLN A 106 17.71 -8.08 -5.79
C GLN A 106 18.69 -7.24 -6.62
N ALA A 107 18.43 -5.93 -6.70
CA ALA A 107 19.37 -4.99 -7.31
C ALA A 107 20.67 -4.89 -6.50
N ARG A 108 21.80 -5.00 -7.20
CA ARG A 108 23.16 -4.81 -6.68
C ARG A 108 23.75 -3.56 -7.31
N ILE A 109 24.15 -2.64 -6.45
CA ILE A 109 24.80 -1.39 -6.87
C ILE A 109 26.32 -1.58 -6.96
N SER A 110 26.93 -0.85 -7.87
CA SER A 110 28.38 -0.76 -7.99
C SER A 110 29.04 -0.25 -6.69
N PRO A 111 30.28 -0.68 -6.38
CA PRO A 111 31.01 -0.19 -5.20
C PRO A 111 31.14 1.33 -5.17
N ARG A 112 31.34 1.96 -6.35
CA ARG A 112 31.47 3.41 -6.46
C ARG A 112 30.17 4.15 -6.14
N MET A 113 29.02 3.63 -6.58
CA MET A 113 27.72 4.19 -6.21
C MET A 113 27.46 4.06 -4.71
N TYR A 114 27.82 2.93 -4.11
CA TYR A 114 27.71 2.74 -2.66
C TYR A 114 28.60 3.70 -1.86
N GLU A 115 29.85 3.91 -2.29
CA GLU A 115 30.77 4.86 -1.65
C GLU A 115 30.22 6.29 -1.68
N LEU A 116 29.77 6.77 -2.85
CA LEU A 116 29.18 8.10 -2.99
C LEU A 116 27.90 8.26 -2.16
N SER A 117 27.11 7.20 -2.03
CA SER A 117 25.92 7.23 -1.18
C SER A 117 26.27 7.32 0.31
N GLN A 118 27.41 6.74 0.75
CA GLN A 118 27.91 6.92 2.12
C GLN A 118 28.33 8.38 2.40
N TRP A 119 28.72 9.13 1.37
CA TRP A 119 28.98 10.58 1.47
C TRP A 119 27.70 11.43 1.38
N GLY A 120 26.53 10.79 1.29
CA GLY A 120 25.23 11.45 1.29
C GLY A 120 24.78 11.95 -0.08
N LEU A 121 25.42 11.52 -1.18
CA LEU A 121 24.89 11.75 -2.52
C LEU A 121 23.73 10.79 -2.81
N PHE A 122 22.77 11.25 -3.60
CA PHE A 122 21.62 10.43 -3.97
C PHE A 122 22.03 9.40 -5.04
N PRO A 123 21.51 8.16 -4.97
CA PRO A 123 21.80 7.15 -5.99
C PRO A 123 21.48 7.66 -7.40
N THR A 124 22.41 7.47 -8.32
CA THR A 124 22.33 8.08 -9.66
C THR A 124 21.74 7.08 -10.66
N TYR A 125 20.48 7.26 -11.02
CA TYR A 125 19.79 6.53 -12.09
C TYR A 125 18.64 7.36 -12.66
N HIS A 126 18.01 6.88 -13.73
CA HIS A 126 16.83 7.52 -14.33
C HIS A 126 15.59 7.27 -13.47
N GLU A 127 15.07 8.32 -12.85
CA GLU A 127 13.96 8.24 -11.90
C GLU A 127 12.60 8.28 -12.59
N LYS A 128 11.61 7.63 -11.97
CA LYS A 128 10.25 7.58 -12.48
C LYS A 128 9.49 8.85 -12.10
N VAL A 129 8.78 9.47 -13.05
CA VAL A 129 7.84 10.56 -12.73
C VAL A 129 6.51 10.06 -12.17
N GLN A 130 6.16 8.82 -12.49
CA GLN A 130 4.92 8.17 -12.10
C GLN A 130 5.22 6.74 -11.63
N ALA A 131 4.62 6.33 -10.51
CA ALA A 131 4.62 4.94 -10.06
C ALA A 131 3.31 4.64 -9.33
N GLY A 132 3.23 3.51 -8.65
CA GLY A 132 2.08 3.15 -7.83
C GLY A 132 1.86 1.64 -7.80
N LEU A 133 0.79 1.24 -7.12
CA LEU A 133 0.49 -0.16 -6.92
C LEU A 133 -0.04 -0.83 -8.19
N THR A 134 0.53 -1.98 -8.53
CA THR A 134 -0.05 -2.92 -9.51
C THR A 134 -0.28 -4.28 -8.86
N ILE A 135 -1.51 -4.78 -8.97
CA ILE A 135 -1.85 -6.14 -8.55
C ILE A 135 -2.19 -6.95 -9.80
N LEU A 136 -1.43 -8.00 -10.01
CA LEU A 136 -1.59 -8.96 -11.09
C LEU A 136 -2.40 -10.17 -10.61
N GLY A 137 -3.13 -10.79 -11.53
CA GLY A 137 -3.73 -12.10 -11.34
C GLY A 137 -2.72 -13.21 -11.53
N CYS A 138 -3.21 -14.45 -11.48
CA CYS A 138 -2.35 -15.63 -11.60
C CYS A 138 -1.80 -15.86 -13.01
N ASN A 139 -2.30 -15.15 -14.03
CA ASN A 139 -1.79 -15.18 -15.41
C ASN A 139 -1.14 -13.84 -15.79
N ASP A 140 -0.59 -13.11 -14.81
CA ASP A 140 0.05 -11.79 -14.97
C ASP A 140 -0.85 -10.68 -15.53
N GLU A 141 -2.16 -10.87 -15.51
CA GLU A 141 -3.11 -9.86 -15.95
C GLU A 141 -3.38 -8.82 -14.87
N THR A 142 -3.41 -7.54 -15.23
CA THR A 142 -3.70 -6.47 -14.25
C THR A 142 -5.13 -6.57 -13.72
N ILE A 143 -5.25 -6.85 -12.42
CA ILE A 143 -6.51 -6.84 -11.66
C ILE A 143 -6.77 -5.45 -11.09
N TYR A 144 -5.71 -4.79 -10.61
CA TYR A 144 -5.78 -3.46 -10.04
C TYR A 144 -4.53 -2.66 -10.38
N SER A 145 -4.72 -1.38 -10.68
CA SER A 145 -3.62 -0.45 -10.89
C SER A 145 -3.99 0.90 -10.29
N ALA A 146 -3.08 1.44 -9.50
CA ALA A 146 -3.06 2.83 -9.09
C ALA A 146 -1.78 3.49 -9.59
N ARG A 147 -1.88 4.74 -10.02
CA ARG A 147 -0.77 5.52 -10.58
C ARG A 147 -0.80 6.91 -9.98
N PHE A 148 0.35 7.37 -9.52
CA PHE A 148 0.53 8.69 -8.92
C PHE A 148 1.84 9.32 -9.42
N PRO A 149 1.81 10.59 -9.86
CA PRO A 149 0.63 11.42 -10.13
C PRO A 149 -0.29 10.78 -11.18
N GLU A 150 -1.60 11.06 -11.13
CA GLU A 150 -2.55 10.43 -12.05
C GLU A 150 -2.46 11.04 -13.45
N ARG A 151 -2.28 12.36 -13.53
CA ARG A 151 -2.24 13.13 -14.77
C ARG A 151 -0.82 13.62 -15.05
N VAL A 152 -0.13 12.93 -15.95
CA VAL A 152 1.24 13.23 -16.35
C VAL A 152 1.36 13.40 -17.86
N TYR A 153 2.27 14.28 -18.29
CA TYR A 153 2.77 14.27 -19.66
C TYR A 153 3.58 12.99 -19.88
N GLN A 154 3.51 12.38 -21.07
CA GLN A 154 4.27 11.17 -21.38
C GLN A 154 5.66 11.51 -21.89
N ASP A 155 5.79 12.58 -22.67
CA ASP A 155 7.06 13.11 -23.15
C ASP A 155 7.15 14.65 -22.98
N TYR A 156 8.35 15.20 -23.17
CA TYR A 156 8.57 16.64 -23.27
C TYR A 156 7.76 17.28 -24.41
N THR A 157 7.60 16.59 -25.55
CA THR A 157 6.88 17.14 -26.71
C THR A 157 5.38 17.32 -26.49
N ASP A 158 4.81 16.66 -25.49
CA ASP A 158 3.39 16.77 -25.15
C ASP A 158 3.08 18.06 -24.38
N ILE A 159 4.11 18.76 -23.89
CA ILE A 159 3.97 19.92 -23.02
C ILE A 159 3.71 21.17 -23.88
N PRO A 160 2.61 21.92 -23.65
CA PRO A 160 2.36 23.17 -24.36
C PRO A 160 3.52 24.17 -24.18
N LEU A 161 4.06 24.67 -25.30
CA LEU A 161 5.24 25.55 -25.31
C LEU A 161 5.10 26.77 -24.39
N VAL A 162 3.90 27.37 -24.35
CA VAL A 162 3.63 28.53 -23.49
C VAL A 162 3.88 28.24 -21.99
N LEU A 163 3.68 27.00 -21.54
CA LEU A 163 4.01 26.58 -20.18
C LEU A 163 5.51 26.43 -19.99
N VAL A 164 6.20 25.81 -20.95
CA VAL A 164 7.66 25.63 -20.91
C VAL A 164 8.33 27.00 -20.84
N ASP A 165 8.02 27.90 -21.77
CA ASP A 165 8.67 29.20 -21.87
C ASP A 165 8.40 30.05 -20.62
N SER A 166 7.18 29.99 -20.08
CA SER A 166 6.82 30.69 -18.85
C SER A 166 7.51 30.13 -17.62
N LEU A 167 7.59 28.79 -17.49
CA LEU A 167 8.31 28.13 -16.41
C LEU A 167 9.80 28.49 -16.44
N LEU A 168 10.44 28.38 -17.60
CA LEU A 168 11.85 28.71 -17.75
C LEU A 168 12.10 30.19 -17.49
N PHE A 169 11.22 31.07 -17.95
CA PHE A 169 11.35 32.49 -17.69
C PHE A 169 11.36 32.83 -16.19
N ILE A 170 10.51 32.15 -15.41
CA ILE A 170 10.33 32.39 -13.97
C ILE A 170 11.40 31.69 -13.13
N GLU A 171 11.72 30.43 -13.44
CA GLU A 171 12.52 29.55 -12.58
C GLU A 171 13.90 29.23 -13.17
N ASN A 172 14.10 29.16 -14.48
CA ASN A 172 15.36 28.72 -15.10
C ASN A 172 15.59 29.14 -16.56
N ARG A 173 15.91 30.41 -16.80
CA ARG A 173 15.99 31.00 -18.16
C ARG A 173 17.00 30.33 -19.09
N GLU A 174 18.11 29.84 -18.55
CA GLU A 174 19.22 29.34 -19.36
C GLU A 174 19.13 27.83 -19.66
N LEU A 175 18.11 27.12 -19.15
CA LEU A 175 18.05 25.66 -19.20
C LEU A 175 18.10 25.11 -20.62
N LEU A 176 17.23 25.64 -21.50
CA LEU A 176 17.14 25.24 -22.91
C LEU A 176 18.01 26.11 -23.84
N ASN A 177 19.03 26.79 -23.30
CA ASN A 177 20.03 27.46 -24.13
C ASN A 177 21.09 26.45 -24.60
N PHE A 178 21.01 26.06 -25.86
CA PHE A 178 21.87 25.03 -26.46
C PHE A 178 23.19 25.56 -27.04
N ARG A 179 23.53 26.85 -26.83
CA ARG A 179 24.81 27.41 -27.28
C ARG A 179 26.02 26.60 -26.78
N TYR A 180 25.90 26.01 -25.59
CA TYR A 180 26.89 25.09 -25.04
C TYR A 180 26.22 23.77 -24.64
N PRO A 181 26.26 22.73 -25.52
CA PRO A 181 25.57 21.45 -25.27
C PRO A 181 26.08 20.69 -24.05
N THR A 182 27.34 20.88 -23.66
CA THR A 182 27.98 20.21 -22.52
C THR A 182 27.74 20.91 -21.19
N ARG A 183 27.09 22.08 -21.18
CA ARG A 183 26.93 22.87 -19.96
C ARG A 183 26.12 22.11 -18.91
N ASN A 184 26.56 22.19 -17.65
CA ASN A 184 25.85 21.62 -16.52
C ASN A 184 24.64 22.51 -16.13
N PRO A 185 23.40 22.05 -16.33
CA PRO A 185 22.20 22.81 -15.98
C PRO A 185 21.90 22.80 -14.47
N ALA A 186 22.60 21.98 -13.67
CA ALA A 186 22.47 22.02 -12.22
C ALA A 186 23.19 23.24 -11.60
N ILE A 187 24.14 23.85 -12.32
CA ILE A 187 24.98 24.94 -11.81
C ILE A 187 24.82 26.18 -12.69
N GLU A 188 24.30 27.26 -12.11
CA GLU A 188 24.23 28.59 -12.72
C GLU A 188 25.13 29.56 -11.94
N TRP A 189 26.30 29.86 -12.52
CA TRP A 189 27.34 30.68 -11.87
C TRP A 189 26.92 32.13 -11.67
N ASP A 190 26.18 32.69 -12.61
CA ASP A 190 25.55 34.01 -12.55
C ASP A 190 24.53 34.08 -11.40
N ARG A 191 23.67 33.06 -11.27
CA ARG A 191 22.69 32.96 -10.19
C ARG A 191 23.38 32.78 -8.84
N MET A 192 24.44 31.98 -8.76
CA MET A 192 25.24 31.80 -7.54
C MET A 192 25.93 33.09 -7.12
N ALA A 193 26.56 33.81 -8.05
CA ALA A 193 27.21 35.09 -7.79
C ALA A 193 26.22 36.14 -7.28
N LYS A 194 25.05 36.24 -7.94
CA LYS A 194 23.97 37.12 -7.51
C LYS A 194 23.45 36.75 -6.12
N ALA A 195 23.17 35.47 -5.87
CA ALA A 195 22.69 35.01 -4.57
C ALA A 195 23.73 35.26 -3.45
N ALA A 196 25.02 35.08 -3.72
CA ALA A 196 26.09 35.38 -2.77
C ALA A 196 26.17 36.89 -2.45
N MET A 197 26.06 37.74 -3.47
CA MET A 197 26.01 39.19 -3.32
C MET A 197 24.78 39.63 -2.51
N ASP A 198 23.60 39.11 -2.85
CA ASP A 198 22.34 39.39 -2.14
C ASP A 198 22.39 38.93 -0.67
N ARG A 199 23.04 37.77 -0.39
CA ARG A 199 23.26 37.29 0.99
C ARG A 199 24.22 38.19 1.77
N GLY A 200 25.26 38.71 1.11
CA GLY A 200 26.18 39.71 1.69
C GLY A 200 25.45 41.01 2.00
N ILE A 201 24.54 41.45 1.13
CA ILE A 201 23.68 42.62 1.39
C ILE A 201 22.72 42.35 2.54
N GLN A 202 22.15 41.14 2.63
CA GLN A 202 21.23 40.75 3.70
C GLN A 202 21.87 40.84 5.10
N PHE A 203 23.18 40.60 5.21
CA PHE A 203 23.93 40.79 6.48
C PHE A 203 23.86 42.23 6.99
N PHE A 204 23.81 43.21 6.09
CA PHE A 204 23.69 44.64 6.42
C PHE A 204 22.23 45.16 6.36
N LYS A 205 21.34 44.49 5.61
CA LYS A 205 19.92 44.82 5.48
C LYS A 205 19.06 43.55 5.62
N PRO A 206 18.60 43.22 6.85
CA PRO A 206 17.86 41.98 7.10
C PRO A 206 16.58 41.79 6.26
N ALA A 207 15.97 42.89 5.80
CA ALA A 207 14.76 42.90 4.96
C ALA A 207 15.04 42.76 3.45
N HIS A 208 16.29 42.52 3.02
CA HIS A 208 16.62 42.30 1.61
C HIS A 208 16.15 40.91 1.17
N ASP A 209 15.26 40.86 0.17
CA ASP A 209 14.80 39.61 -0.42
C ASP A 209 15.94 38.94 -1.21
N VAL A 210 16.28 37.71 -0.82
CA VAL A 210 17.26 36.90 -1.55
C VAL A 210 16.51 36.06 -2.59
N PRO A 211 16.73 36.27 -3.90
CA PRO A 211 16.10 35.46 -4.94
C PRO A 211 16.41 33.97 -4.78
N GLY A 212 15.46 33.10 -5.10
CA GLY A 212 15.63 31.65 -5.08
C GLY A 212 16.77 31.19 -6.00
N GLY A 213 17.93 30.86 -5.40
CA GLY A 213 19.17 30.58 -6.13
C GLY A 213 19.31 29.16 -6.70
N SER A 214 18.24 28.36 -6.77
CA SER A 214 18.30 26.95 -7.17
C SER A 214 17.72 26.73 -8.58
N THR A 215 18.49 26.07 -9.45
CA THR A 215 18.07 25.62 -10.78
C THR A 215 16.97 24.56 -10.70
N LEU A 216 16.21 24.32 -11.78
CA LEU A 216 15.16 23.29 -11.77
C LEU A 216 15.70 21.90 -11.41
N ALA A 217 16.89 21.54 -11.91
CA ALA A 217 17.54 20.27 -11.60
C ALA A 217 17.77 20.10 -10.08
N THR A 218 18.27 21.15 -9.41
CA THR A 218 18.52 21.08 -7.96
C THR A 218 17.24 21.17 -7.14
N GLN A 219 16.20 21.83 -7.67
CA GLN A 219 14.88 21.81 -7.05
C GLN A 219 14.25 20.41 -7.07
N ILE A 220 14.42 19.64 -8.15
CA ILE A 220 13.98 18.24 -8.24
C ILE A 220 14.64 17.39 -7.14
N GLU A 221 15.97 17.43 -7.03
CA GLU A 221 16.69 16.70 -5.96
C GLU A 221 16.21 17.09 -4.56
N LYS A 222 15.98 18.38 -4.37
CA LYS A 222 15.55 18.95 -3.08
C LYS A 222 14.23 18.34 -2.64
N TYR A 223 13.16 18.41 -3.44
CA TYR A 223 11.88 17.87 -2.99
C TYR A 223 11.83 16.34 -3.03
N ARG A 224 12.57 15.67 -3.94
CA ARG A 224 12.56 14.20 -4.00
C ARG A 224 13.24 13.57 -2.80
N HIS A 225 14.47 13.97 -2.52
CA HIS A 225 15.37 13.21 -1.65
C HIS A 225 15.81 13.93 -0.38
N SER A 226 15.52 15.23 -0.21
CA SER A 226 15.96 15.93 1.01
C SER A 226 14.95 15.76 2.16
N PRO A 227 15.39 15.84 3.43
CA PRO A 227 14.49 15.80 4.57
C PRO A 227 13.42 16.90 4.46
N ASP A 228 12.15 16.53 4.60
CA ASP A 228 10.97 17.40 4.41
C ASP A 228 10.90 18.13 3.05
N GLY A 229 11.70 17.73 2.06
CA GLY A 229 11.80 18.42 0.79
C GLY A 229 12.45 19.82 0.88
N MET A 230 13.21 20.09 1.94
CA MET A 230 13.76 21.40 2.26
C MET A 230 15.29 21.36 2.35
N THR A 231 15.93 22.51 2.07
CA THR A 231 17.37 22.70 2.27
C THR A 231 17.59 23.26 3.68
N ARG A 232 18.26 22.52 4.57
CA ARG A 232 18.48 22.96 5.96
C ARG A 232 19.80 23.69 6.14
N ASP A 233 20.84 23.29 5.39
CA ASP A 233 22.16 23.91 5.45
C ASP A 233 22.86 24.03 4.08
N VAL A 234 24.08 24.56 4.08
CA VAL A 234 24.89 24.74 2.86
C VAL A 234 25.39 23.39 2.32
N ALA A 235 25.65 22.42 3.20
CA ALA A 235 26.11 21.09 2.80
C ALA A 235 25.00 20.32 2.05
N ASP A 236 23.75 20.42 2.48
CA ASP A 236 22.56 19.94 1.78
C ASP A 236 22.50 20.50 0.37
N LYS A 237 22.68 21.82 0.24
CA LYS A 237 22.64 22.49 -1.06
C LYS A 237 23.73 21.96 -1.99
N LEU A 238 24.95 21.75 -1.48
CA LEU A 238 26.05 21.17 -2.25
C LEU A 238 25.77 19.71 -2.64
N ARG A 239 25.19 18.91 -1.75
CA ARG A 239 24.78 17.52 -2.05
C ARG A 239 23.70 17.46 -3.12
N GLN A 240 22.70 18.34 -3.05
CA GLN A 240 21.66 18.49 -4.07
C GLN A 240 22.27 18.88 -5.42
N MET A 241 23.19 19.85 -5.44
CA MET A 241 23.89 20.28 -6.66
C MET A 241 24.76 19.17 -7.26
N ALA A 242 25.51 18.45 -6.43
CA ALA A 242 26.37 17.36 -6.86
C ALA A 242 25.55 16.19 -7.42
N SER A 243 24.48 15.80 -6.73
CA SER A 243 23.58 14.72 -7.17
C SER A 243 22.88 15.08 -8.48
N ALA A 244 22.34 16.30 -8.60
CA ALA A 244 21.76 16.82 -9.84
C ALA A 244 22.77 16.82 -10.99
N SER A 245 24.01 17.22 -10.72
CA SER A 245 25.08 17.24 -11.72
C SER A 245 25.39 15.83 -12.23
N LEU A 246 25.53 14.84 -11.33
CA LEU A 246 25.75 13.44 -11.72
C LEU A 246 24.59 12.91 -12.58
N ARG A 247 23.35 13.20 -12.18
CA ARG A 247 22.15 12.74 -12.89
C ARG A 247 22.05 13.28 -14.31
N VAL A 248 22.41 14.54 -14.53
CA VAL A 248 22.39 15.15 -15.86
C VAL A 248 23.34 14.45 -16.85
N TYR A 249 24.47 13.94 -16.39
CA TYR A 249 25.47 13.31 -17.25
C TYR A 249 25.27 11.79 -17.42
N LEU A 250 24.14 11.24 -16.98
CA LEU A 250 23.79 9.81 -17.16
C LEU A 250 23.83 9.37 -18.63
N ASP A 251 23.36 10.23 -19.54
CA ASP A 251 23.25 9.92 -20.97
C ASP A 251 24.50 10.37 -21.77
N GLY A 252 25.55 10.88 -21.09
CA GLY A 252 26.81 11.32 -21.68
C GLY A 252 27.12 12.80 -21.50
N GLU A 253 28.20 13.27 -22.14
CA GLU A 253 28.69 14.66 -22.00
C GLU A 253 27.71 15.71 -22.56
N ASN A 254 26.87 15.32 -23.53
CA ASN A 254 25.86 16.18 -24.11
C ASN A 254 24.59 16.19 -23.25
N THR A 255 24.29 17.33 -22.63
CA THR A 255 23.20 17.46 -21.66
C THR A 255 21.87 17.90 -22.28
N VAL A 256 21.75 18.01 -23.60
CA VAL A 256 20.51 18.46 -24.28
C VAL A 256 19.29 17.62 -23.87
N GLN A 257 19.40 16.29 -23.91
CA GLN A 257 18.29 15.41 -23.54
C GLN A 257 17.95 15.49 -22.05
N ALA A 258 18.97 15.58 -21.19
CA ALA A 258 18.77 15.77 -19.76
C ALA A 258 18.04 17.10 -19.44
N ARG A 259 18.28 18.16 -20.20
CA ARG A 259 17.59 19.45 -20.01
C ARG A 259 16.11 19.41 -20.36
N TYR A 260 15.74 18.73 -21.45
CA TYR A 260 14.33 18.46 -21.77
C TYR A 260 13.68 17.61 -20.68
N ARG A 261 14.38 16.57 -20.23
CA ARG A 261 13.93 15.71 -19.14
C ARG A 261 13.70 16.48 -17.84
N ILE A 262 14.56 17.44 -17.49
CA ILE A 262 14.37 18.28 -16.29
C ILE A 262 13.04 19.05 -16.35
N VAL A 263 12.68 19.63 -17.50
CA VAL A 263 11.40 20.34 -17.66
C VAL A 263 10.22 19.37 -17.52
N TYR A 264 10.30 18.24 -18.22
CA TYR A 264 9.32 17.16 -18.18
C TYR A 264 9.10 16.64 -16.75
N GLU A 265 10.17 16.29 -16.05
CA GLU A 265 10.13 15.79 -14.68
C GLU A 265 9.58 16.83 -13.72
N TYR A 266 10.00 18.09 -13.85
CA TYR A 266 9.53 19.15 -12.97
C TYR A 266 8.02 19.35 -13.12
N LEU A 267 7.52 19.51 -14.35
CA LEU A 267 6.09 19.72 -14.58
C LEU A 267 5.23 18.53 -14.18
N ASN A 268 5.78 17.32 -14.19
CA ASN A 268 5.08 16.12 -13.71
C ASN A 268 5.18 15.91 -12.20
N THR A 269 6.23 16.38 -11.51
CA THR A 269 6.49 15.96 -10.11
C THR A 269 6.55 17.09 -9.09
N VAL A 270 6.41 18.35 -9.52
CA VAL A 270 6.41 19.53 -8.63
C VAL A 270 5.31 19.45 -7.55
N PRO A 271 5.62 19.58 -6.24
CA PRO A 271 4.65 19.42 -5.16
C PRO A 271 3.74 20.65 -4.97
N LEU A 272 2.45 20.52 -5.26
CA LEU A 272 1.46 21.61 -5.23
C LEU A 272 0.53 21.52 -4.01
N SER A 273 1.12 21.33 -2.82
CA SER A 273 0.42 21.18 -1.53
C SER A 273 -0.51 19.96 -1.50
N ALA A 274 -1.48 19.95 -0.59
CA ALA A 274 -2.51 18.93 -0.47
C ALA A 274 -3.90 19.58 -0.41
N ALA A 275 -4.90 18.93 -1.00
CA ALA A 275 -6.30 19.38 -0.94
C ALA A 275 -7.19 18.38 -0.19
N GLY A 276 -8.22 18.92 0.47
CA GLY A 276 -9.23 18.11 1.17
C GLY A 276 -9.91 17.11 0.24
N GLY A 277 -9.99 15.85 0.68
CA GLY A 277 -10.56 14.74 -0.08
C GLY A 277 -9.67 14.15 -1.19
N VAL A 278 -8.48 14.73 -1.43
CA VAL A 278 -7.52 14.26 -2.46
C VAL A 278 -6.20 13.81 -1.81
N GLY A 279 -5.69 14.58 -0.85
CA GLY A 279 -4.34 14.40 -0.28
C GLY A 279 -3.28 15.18 -1.06
N GLU A 280 -2.03 14.72 -1.03
CA GLU A 280 -0.90 15.33 -1.76
C GLU A 280 -1.14 15.42 -3.26
N ILE A 281 -0.84 16.59 -3.81
CA ILE A 281 -0.96 16.91 -5.23
C ILE A 281 0.43 17.18 -5.78
N ASN A 282 0.80 16.48 -6.86
CA ASN A 282 2.09 16.66 -7.50
C ASN A 282 1.91 16.76 -9.01
N GLY A 283 2.65 17.66 -9.64
CA GLY A 283 2.57 17.89 -11.07
C GLY A 283 1.45 18.83 -11.49
N MET A 284 1.63 19.45 -12.65
CA MET A 284 0.71 20.40 -13.25
C MET A 284 -0.66 19.77 -13.52
N GLY A 285 -0.69 18.52 -14.01
CA GLY A 285 -1.94 17.84 -14.36
C GLY A 285 -2.87 17.65 -13.16
N ASP A 286 -2.36 17.02 -12.09
CA ASP A 286 -3.13 16.85 -10.86
C ASP A 286 -3.39 18.19 -10.16
N GLY A 287 -2.48 19.17 -10.28
CA GLY A 287 -2.67 20.54 -9.81
C GLY A 287 -3.90 21.22 -10.42
N MET A 288 -3.99 21.22 -11.75
CA MET A 288 -5.12 21.80 -12.48
C MET A 288 -6.45 21.12 -12.14
N TRP A 289 -6.44 19.80 -12.03
CA TRP A 289 -7.63 19.04 -11.66
C TRP A 289 -8.06 19.30 -10.20
N ALA A 290 -7.13 19.26 -9.25
CA ALA A 290 -7.46 19.32 -7.83
C ALA A 290 -7.83 20.73 -7.34
N TRP A 291 -7.13 21.76 -7.84
CA TRP A 291 -7.33 23.15 -7.42
C TRP A 291 -8.37 23.89 -8.25
N TYR A 292 -8.44 23.60 -9.55
CA TYR A 292 -9.29 24.32 -10.50
C TYR A 292 -10.36 23.46 -11.15
N GLY A 293 -10.42 22.14 -10.89
CA GLY A 293 -11.48 21.28 -11.44
C GLY A 293 -11.38 21.11 -12.95
N VAL A 294 -10.18 21.27 -13.51
CA VAL A 294 -9.95 21.23 -14.96
C VAL A 294 -9.48 19.83 -15.37
N ASP A 295 -10.13 19.25 -16.39
CA ASP A 295 -9.66 18.01 -17.02
C ASP A 295 -8.32 18.20 -17.76
N PHE A 296 -7.42 17.22 -17.66
CA PHE A 296 -6.07 17.36 -18.19
C PHE A 296 -6.02 17.38 -19.74
N SER A 297 -6.93 16.69 -20.41
CA SER A 297 -7.01 16.73 -21.88
C SER A 297 -7.55 18.09 -22.33
N ALA A 298 -8.63 18.57 -21.71
CA ALA A 298 -9.21 19.87 -22.01
C ALA A 298 -8.20 21.02 -21.75
N PHE A 299 -7.45 20.93 -20.64
CA PHE A 299 -6.38 21.85 -20.30
C PHE A 299 -5.35 21.99 -21.43
N ASN A 300 -4.81 20.87 -21.91
CA ASN A 300 -3.79 20.86 -22.96
C ASN A 300 -4.34 21.32 -24.32
N GLN A 301 -5.59 20.96 -24.64
CA GLN A 301 -6.25 21.43 -25.85
C GLN A 301 -6.38 22.97 -25.86
N ALA A 302 -6.81 23.56 -24.75
CA ALA A 302 -6.96 25.01 -24.62
C ALA A 302 -5.62 25.75 -24.71
N LEU A 303 -4.55 25.22 -24.10
CA LEU A 303 -3.23 25.85 -24.16
C LEU A 303 -2.61 25.82 -25.57
N ASN A 304 -2.95 24.83 -26.37
CA ASN A 304 -2.53 24.69 -27.76
C ASN A 304 -3.47 25.40 -28.75
N ALA A 305 -4.56 26.02 -28.28
CA ALA A 305 -5.50 26.73 -29.14
C ALA A 305 -4.85 27.97 -29.79
N LYS A 306 -5.36 28.34 -30.97
CA LYS A 306 -4.97 29.58 -31.65
C LYS A 306 -5.45 30.78 -30.84
N GLU A 307 -4.60 31.81 -30.78
CA GLU A 307 -4.87 33.07 -30.08
C GLU A 307 -5.83 33.98 -30.88
N SER A 308 -7.04 33.49 -31.14
CA SER A 308 -8.08 34.21 -31.87
C SER A 308 -9.47 33.79 -31.39
N GLY A 309 -10.38 34.77 -31.23
CA GLY A 309 -11.76 34.52 -30.83
C GLY A 309 -11.86 33.75 -29.51
N GLN A 310 -12.68 32.69 -29.49
CA GLN A 310 -12.86 31.85 -28.30
C GLN A 310 -11.57 31.13 -27.88
N GLY A 311 -10.70 30.74 -28.82
CA GLY A 311 -9.44 30.07 -28.51
C GLY A 311 -8.48 30.92 -27.67
N LEU A 312 -8.50 32.25 -27.84
CA LEU A 312 -7.74 33.16 -27.00
C LEU A 312 -8.29 33.20 -25.56
N LEU A 313 -9.62 33.21 -25.40
CA LEU A 313 -10.28 33.26 -24.09
C LEU A 313 -10.03 31.97 -23.32
N ASP A 314 -10.18 30.81 -23.98
CA ASP A 314 -9.94 29.50 -23.38
C ASP A 314 -8.48 29.36 -22.96
N LYS A 315 -7.55 29.75 -23.84
CA LYS A 315 -6.11 29.76 -23.56
C LYS A 315 -5.78 30.70 -22.40
N ALA A 316 -6.34 31.91 -22.37
CA ALA A 316 -6.13 32.88 -21.30
C ALA A 316 -6.57 32.37 -19.93
N GLY A 317 -7.75 31.74 -19.88
CA GLY A 317 -8.26 31.07 -18.69
C GLY A 317 -7.30 29.99 -18.20
N MET A 318 -7.01 28.99 -19.02
CA MET A 318 -6.18 27.86 -18.63
C MET A 318 -4.74 28.26 -18.33
N PHE A 319 -4.21 29.23 -19.09
CA PHE A 319 -2.86 29.73 -18.88
C PHE A 319 -2.71 30.47 -17.56
N LYS A 320 -3.66 31.34 -17.17
CA LYS A 320 -3.60 32.02 -15.87
C LYS A 320 -3.63 31.02 -14.71
N HIS A 321 -4.47 29.99 -14.79
CA HIS A 321 -4.53 28.93 -13.78
C HIS A 321 -3.25 28.09 -13.73
N ALA A 322 -2.63 27.77 -14.87
CA ALA A 322 -1.35 27.05 -14.86
C ALA A 322 -0.21 27.91 -14.32
N LEU A 323 -0.18 29.18 -14.71
CA LEU A 323 0.84 30.13 -14.26
C LEU A 323 0.78 30.36 -12.76
N SER A 324 -0.43 30.45 -12.18
CA SER A 324 -0.60 30.59 -10.74
C SER A 324 -0.03 29.39 -9.99
N LEU A 325 -0.16 28.15 -10.51
CA LEU A 325 0.47 26.97 -9.90
C LEU A 325 2.00 27.01 -9.98
N ILE A 326 2.58 27.48 -11.10
CA ILE A 326 4.03 27.69 -11.23
C ILE A 326 4.52 28.70 -10.18
N VAL A 327 3.79 29.81 -9.99
CA VAL A 327 4.12 30.84 -9.01
C VAL A 327 3.97 30.32 -7.57
N ALA A 328 2.92 29.56 -7.31
CA ALA A 328 2.61 29.02 -5.99
C ALA A 328 3.70 28.07 -5.46
N GLN A 329 4.45 27.41 -6.33
CA GLN A 329 5.46 26.41 -5.96
C GLN A 329 6.49 26.89 -4.93
N ARG A 330 6.76 28.21 -4.86
CA ARG A 330 7.71 28.76 -3.89
C ARG A 330 7.24 28.62 -2.45
N ARG A 331 5.92 28.66 -2.23
CA ARG A 331 5.25 28.48 -0.94
C ARG A 331 3.87 27.83 -1.16
N PRO A 332 3.81 26.54 -1.57
CA PRO A 332 2.59 25.93 -2.09
C PRO A 332 1.42 26.04 -1.11
N SER A 333 1.63 25.62 0.14
CA SER A 333 0.60 25.69 1.18
C SER A 333 0.23 27.12 1.56
N GLY A 334 1.19 28.05 1.49
CA GLY A 334 0.94 29.47 1.81
C GLY A 334 0.10 30.20 0.77
N PHE A 335 0.07 29.72 -0.48
CA PHE A 335 -0.75 30.31 -1.55
C PHE A 335 -2.04 29.53 -1.81
N LEU A 336 -1.98 28.20 -1.84
CA LEU A 336 -3.08 27.35 -2.30
C LEU A 336 -4.10 27.05 -1.19
N LEU A 337 -3.70 27.18 0.08
CA LEU A 337 -4.62 27.07 1.23
C LEU A 337 -5.06 28.44 1.76
N ALA A 338 -4.51 29.53 1.22
CA ALA A 338 -4.83 30.89 1.62
C ALA A 338 -5.85 31.54 0.68
N ASP A 339 -6.13 32.82 0.90
CA ASP A 339 -6.97 33.62 0.00
C ASP A 339 -6.38 33.65 -1.43
N PRO A 340 -7.15 33.23 -2.46
CA PRO A 340 -6.74 33.30 -3.87
C PRO A 340 -6.23 34.68 -4.31
N SER A 341 -6.69 35.76 -3.68
CA SER A 341 -6.33 37.14 -4.05
C SER A 341 -4.81 37.40 -3.99
N LEU A 342 -4.11 36.80 -3.02
CA LEU A 342 -2.67 36.94 -2.87
C LEU A 342 -1.92 36.30 -4.05
N LEU A 343 -2.30 35.08 -4.41
CA LEU A 343 -1.71 34.38 -5.54
C LEU A 343 -2.07 35.07 -6.86
N GLU A 344 -3.29 35.57 -6.98
CA GLU A 344 -3.75 36.29 -8.17
C GLU A 344 -2.92 37.54 -8.42
N ASN A 345 -2.64 38.34 -7.38
CA ASN A 345 -1.82 39.54 -7.50
C ASN A 345 -0.39 39.22 -7.99
N GLN A 346 0.22 38.17 -7.46
CA GLN A 346 1.54 37.72 -7.91
C GLN A 346 1.51 37.18 -9.34
N THR A 347 0.49 36.38 -9.68
CA THR A 347 0.30 35.83 -11.02
C THR A 347 0.11 36.96 -12.04
N ASN A 348 -0.68 37.98 -11.73
CA ASN A 348 -0.90 39.15 -12.57
C ASN A 348 0.40 39.96 -12.78
N ALA A 349 1.27 40.05 -11.78
CA ALA A 349 2.58 40.67 -11.94
C ALA A 349 3.46 39.88 -12.93
N HIS A 350 3.46 38.55 -12.83
CA HIS A 350 4.16 37.67 -13.76
C HIS A 350 3.60 37.75 -15.18
N LEU A 351 2.28 37.81 -15.38
CA LEU A 351 1.65 37.99 -16.70
C LEU A 351 2.15 39.25 -17.41
N ARG A 352 2.22 40.38 -16.68
CA ARG A 352 2.74 41.64 -17.24
C ARG A 352 4.21 41.54 -17.62
N LEU A 353 5.01 40.88 -16.78
CA LEU A 353 6.43 40.70 -17.03
C LEU A 353 6.70 39.77 -18.23
N LEU A 354 5.99 38.64 -18.32
CA LEU A 354 6.09 37.69 -19.43
C LEU A 354 5.74 38.37 -20.76
N ALA A 355 4.68 39.18 -20.81
CA ALA A 355 4.28 39.89 -22.01
C ALA A 355 5.28 41.00 -22.39
N LYS A 356 5.83 41.70 -21.39
CA LYS A 356 6.85 42.74 -21.62
C LYS A 356 8.11 42.16 -22.27
N GLU A 357 8.52 40.98 -21.83
CA GLU A 357 9.71 40.29 -22.35
C GLU A 357 9.40 39.41 -23.59
N GLY A 358 8.17 39.47 -24.12
CA GLY A 358 7.77 38.77 -25.35
C GLY A 358 7.59 37.26 -25.22
N VAL A 359 7.53 36.72 -24.00
CA VAL A 359 7.29 35.28 -23.75
C VAL A 359 5.85 34.90 -24.07
N ILE A 360 4.91 35.81 -23.85
CA ILE A 360 3.50 35.66 -24.21
C ILE A 360 3.05 36.87 -25.03
N SER A 361 1.99 36.72 -25.81
CA SER A 361 1.41 37.83 -26.56
C SER A 361 0.73 38.85 -25.63
N GLN A 362 0.66 40.10 -26.08
CA GLN A 362 -0.06 41.16 -25.37
C GLN A 362 -1.57 40.83 -25.25
N ALA A 363 -2.15 40.22 -26.29
CA ALA A 363 -3.55 39.79 -26.29
C ALA A 363 -3.82 38.71 -25.24
N LEU A 364 -2.95 37.70 -25.13
CA LEU A 364 -3.06 36.66 -24.11
C LEU A 364 -2.96 37.24 -22.69
N ARG A 365 -2.04 38.18 -22.47
CA ARG A 365 -1.95 38.90 -21.19
C ARG A 365 -3.26 39.61 -20.86
N ASP A 366 -3.80 40.37 -21.79
CA ASP A 366 -4.96 41.23 -21.54
C ASP A 366 -6.20 40.42 -21.20
N GLU A 367 -6.43 39.29 -21.89
CA GLU A 367 -7.52 38.39 -21.53
C GLU A 367 -7.23 37.62 -20.23
N ALA A 368 -5.99 37.17 -20.00
CA ALA A 368 -5.64 36.45 -18.77
C ALA A 368 -5.80 37.33 -17.52
N LEU A 369 -5.47 38.62 -17.60
CA LEU A 369 -5.65 39.57 -16.49
C LEU A 369 -7.11 39.71 -16.04
N LYS A 370 -8.08 39.45 -16.93
CA LYS A 370 -9.52 39.52 -16.61
C LYS A 370 -10.05 38.29 -15.86
N VAL A 371 -9.38 37.15 -16.00
CA VAL A 371 -9.76 35.88 -15.36
C VAL A 371 -9.48 35.98 -13.86
N LYS A 372 -10.41 35.60 -12.99
CA LYS A 372 -10.19 35.57 -11.52
C LYS A 372 -9.84 34.17 -11.05
N LEU A 373 -8.95 34.07 -10.06
CA LEU A 373 -8.59 32.79 -9.45
C LEU A 373 -9.59 32.42 -8.35
N HIS A 374 -10.13 31.21 -8.45
CA HIS A 374 -11.00 30.62 -7.44
C HIS A 374 -10.53 29.20 -7.13
N PHE A 375 -10.29 28.90 -5.85
CA PHE A 375 -10.00 27.54 -5.39
C PHE A 375 -11.29 26.88 -4.88
N GLY A 376 -11.50 25.61 -5.18
CA GLY A 376 -12.67 24.86 -4.70
C GLY A 376 -13.82 24.78 -5.70
N THR A 377 -13.51 24.38 -6.93
CA THR A 377 -14.49 23.98 -7.93
C THR A 377 -14.94 22.53 -7.72
N GLU A 378 -16.16 22.22 -8.16
CA GLU A 378 -16.61 20.83 -8.34
C GLU A 378 -15.60 20.12 -9.26
N ARG A 379 -14.86 19.15 -8.69
CA ARG A 379 -13.89 18.38 -9.46
C ARG A 379 -14.64 17.45 -10.40
N PRO A 380 -14.17 17.26 -11.64
CA PRO A 380 -14.74 16.26 -12.54
C PRO A 380 -14.85 14.93 -11.81
N PRO A 381 -16.04 14.28 -11.79
CA PRO A 381 -16.23 13.05 -11.06
C PRO A 381 -15.22 12.02 -11.54
N GLN A 382 -14.50 11.41 -10.60
CA GLN A 382 -13.67 10.26 -10.89
C GLN A 382 -14.62 9.09 -11.19
N ASP A 383 -14.37 8.33 -12.26
CA ASP A 383 -15.21 7.17 -12.61
C ASP A 383 -15.33 6.22 -11.42
N ALA A 384 -16.46 6.29 -10.72
CA ALA A 384 -16.78 5.43 -9.61
C ALA A 384 -17.26 4.08 -10.17
N SER A 385 -16.32 3.27 -10.69
CA SER A 385 -16.61 1.85 -10.95
C SER A 385 -17.27 1.20 -9.73
N SER A 386 -18.32 0.39 -9.95
CA SER A 386 -19.13 -0.25 -8.89
C SER A 386 -18.26 -0.91 -7.82
N PHE A 387 -18.67 -0.83 -6.55
CA PHE A 387 -17.95 -1.46 -5.44
C PHE A 387 -17.76 -2.95 -5.66
N ILE A 388 -18.76 -3.60 -6.26
CA ILE A 388 -18.74 -5.02 -6.63
C ILE A 388 -17.49 -5.36 -7.46
N SER A 389 -17.16 -4.53 -8.46
CA SER A 389 -16.00 -4.75 -9.34
C SER A 389 -14.66 -4.61 -8.61
N ARG A 390 -14.63 -3.86 -7.50
CA ARG A 390 -13.42 -3.57 -6.72
C ARG A 390 -13.19 -4.53 -5.55
N LYS A 391 -14.16 -5.37 -5.18
CA LYS A 391 -14.08 -6.20 -3.95
C LYS A 391 -12.89 -7.14 -3.95
N ALA A 392 -12.70 -7.90 -5.02
CA ALA A 392 -11.58 -8.83 -5.13
C ALA A 392 -10.23 -8.09 -5.06
N SER A 393 -10.09 -6.96 -5.76
CA SER A 393 -8.89 -6.13 -5.65
C SER A 393 -8.70 -5.54 -4.26
N ASN A 394 -9.78 -5.15 -3.57
CA ASN A 394 -9.72 -4.60 -2.22
C ASN A 394 -9.34 -5.65 -1.18
N ALA A 395 -9.80 -6.89 -1.34
CA ALA A 395 -9.38 -8.02 -0.52
C ALA A 395 -7.88 -8.29 -0.67
N ALA A 396 -7.36 -8.27 -1.91
CA ALA A 396 -5.93 -8.39 -2.15
C ALA A 396 -5.14 -7.21 -1.56
N ARG A 397 -5.65 -5.97 -1.70
CA ARG A 397 -5.06 -4.76 -1.09
C ARG A 397 -5.05 -4.81 0.43
N LEU A 398 -6.11 -5.32 1.06
CA LEU A 398 -6.20 -5.49 2.51
C LEU A 398 -5.14 -6.47 3.01
N GLN A 399 -5.03 -7.64 2.36
CA GLN A 399 -4.01 -8.63 2.71
C GLN A 399 -2.59 -8.08 2.49
N LEU A 400 -2.37 -7.35 1.39
CA LEU A 400 -1.08 -6.72 1.13
C LEU A 400 -0.73 -5.64 2.16
N ALA A 401 -1.71 -4.83 2.57
CA ALA A 401 -1.55 -3.84 3.62
C ALA A 401 -1.14 -4.48 4.95
N GLU A 402 -1.77 -5.62 5.30
CA GLU A 402 -1.40 -6.40 6.49
C GLU A 402 0.02 -6.97 6.38
N LEU A 403 0.39 -7.56 5.23
CA LEU A 403 1.72 -8.11 4.99
C LEU A 403 2.83 -7.06 5.11
N LEU A 404 2.57 -5.83 4.67
CA LEU A 404 3.54 -4.72 4.68
C LEU A 404 3.46 -3.83 5.93
N GLY A 405 2.49 -4.06 6.83
CA GLY A 405 2.25 -3.20 7.99
C GLY A 405 1.89 -1.77 7.58
N ILE A 406 0.98 -1.62 6.60
CA ILE A 406 0.48 -0.33 6.11
C ILE A 406 -0.99 -0.21 6.54
N GLN A 407 -1.33 0.92 7.14
CA GLN A 407 -2.67 1.10 7.71
C GLN A 407 -3.67 1.70 6.72
N ARG A 408 -3.20 2.44 5.71
CA ARG A 408 -4.05 3.22 4.81
C ARG A 408 -3.81 2.82 3.37
N PHE A 409 -4.89 2.54 2.64
CA PHE A 409 -4.84 2.31 1.19
C PHE A 409 -4.24 3.49 0.42
N TYR A 410 -4.44 4.72 0.92
CA TYR A 410 -3.80 5.92 0.38
C TYR A 410 -2.27 5.82 0.30
N ASP A 411 -1.63 5.24 1.33
CA ASP A 411 -0.18 5.06 1.37
C ASP A 411 0.23 3.85 0.52
N LEU A 412 -0.57 2.77 0.56
CA LEU A 412 -0.31 1.54 -0.20
C LEU A 412 -0.34 1.78 -1.72
N ASP A 413 -1.33 2.51 -2.21
CA ASP A 413 -1.53 2.71 -3.65
C ASP A 413 -0.41 3.54 -4.30
N ARG A 414 0.36 4.26 -3.49
CA ARG A 414 1.48 5.13 -3.91
C ARG A 414 2.83 4.44 -3.92
N LEU A 415 2.95 3.25 -3.35
CA LEU A 415 4.21 2.50 -3.40
C LEU A 415 4.55 2.12 -4.83
N ASP A 416 5.83 2.18 -5.20
CA ASP A 416 6.32 1.59 -6.45
C ASP A 416 6.41 0.07 -6.29
N LEU A 417 5.24 -0.58 -6.38
CA LEU A 417 5.07 -1.97 -5.99
C LEU A 417 4.21 -2.72 -7.01
N THR A 418 4.71 -3.87 -7.47
CA THR A 418 3.95 -4.85 -8.23
C THR A 418 3.82 -6.13 -7.44
N VAL A 419 2.61 -6.71 -7.37
CA VAL A 419 2.31 -7.93 -6.63
C VAL A 419 1.52 -8.88 -7.51
N SER A 420 1.94 -10.15 -7.57
CA SER A 420 1.15 -11.21 -8.20
C SER A 420 0.27 -11.90 -7.15
N SER A 421 -1.01 -12.05 -7.45
CA SER A 421 -2.00 -12.69 -6.59
C SER A 421 -2.44 -14.04 -7.17
N THR A 422 -3.16 -14.84 -6.38
CA THR A 422 -3.74 -16.10 -6.86
C THR A 422 -5.05 -15.92 -7.62
N LEU A 423 -5.61 -14.70 -7.66
CA LEU A 423 -6.90 -14.42 -8.26
C LEU A 423 -6.86 -14.61 -9.78
N HIS A 424 -7.93 -15.17 -10.35
CA HIS A 424 -8.08 -15.32 -11.79
C HIS A 424 -9.08 -14.29 -12.31
N ARG A 425 -8.62 -13.24 -12.99
CA ARG A 425 -9.42 -12.06 -13.34
C ARG A 425 -10.66 -12.41 -14.18
N GLN A 426 -10.50 -13.28 -15.18
CA GLN A 426 -11.60 -13.62 -16.08
C GLN A 426 -12.71 -14.37 -15.36
N THR A 427 -12.36 -15.35 -14.50
CA THR A 427 -13.34 -16.12 -13.72
C THR A 427 -13.98 -15.23 -12.66
N GLN A 428 -13.19 -14.38 -12.00
CA GLN A 428 -13.69 -13.38 -11.07
C GLN A 428 -14.76 -12.51 -11.71
N LYS A 429 -14.48 -11.95 -12.90
CA LYS A 429 -15.46 -11.14 -13.64
C LYS A 429 -16.70 -11.94 -14.02
N ALA A 430 -16.54 -13.14 -14.57
CA ALA A 430 -17.67 -13.98 -14.99
C ALA A 430 -18.61 -14.32 -13.83
N VAL A 431 -18.06 -14.68 -12.66
CA VAL A 431 -18.84 -14.96 -11.46
C VAL A 431 -19.50 -13.68 -10.94
N THR A 432 -18.78 -12.58 -10.85
CA THR A 432 -19.35 -11.29 -10.45
C THR A 432 -20.54 -10.88 -11.33
N ASP A 433 -20.37 -10.94 -12.66
CA ASP A 433 -21.42 -10.61 -13.62
C ASP A 433 -22.63 -11.55 -13.46
N PHE A 434 -22.41 -12.84 -13.19
CA PHE A 434 -23.47 -13.80 -12.90
C PHE A 434 -24.23 -13.48 -11.61
N LEU A 435 -23.52 -13.19 -10.50
CA LEU A 435 -24.14 -12.86 -9.21
C LEU A 435 -24.95 -11.57 -9.26
N VAL A 436 -24.54 -10.59 -10.08
CA VAL A 436 -25.30 -9.36 -10.32
C VAL A 436 -26.62 -9.67 -11.05
N LYS A 437 -26.60 -10.56 -12.05
CA LYS A 437 -27.80 -10.99 -12.78
C LYS A 437 -28.81 -11.75 -11.92
N LEU A 438 -28.41 -12.33 -10.78
CA LEU A 438 -29.35 -12.99 -9.86
C LEU A 438 -30.37 -12.04 -9.23
N LYS A 439 -30.17 -10.71 -9.34
CA LYS A 439 -31.16 -9.70 -8.92
C LYS A 439 -32.29 -9.51 -9.93
N ASP A 440 -32.14 -10.03 -11.15
CA ASP A 440 -33.11 -9.88 -12.23
C ASP A 440 -34.13 -11.04 -12.23
N PRO A 441 -35.43 -10.77 -11.99
CA PRO A 441 -36.47 -11.80 -12.01
C PRO A 441 -36.58 -12.55 -13.34
N GLU A 442 -36.38 -11.88 -14.48
CA GLU A 442 -36.47 -12.50 -15.81
C GLU A 442 -35.33 -13.51 -16.00
N PHE A 443 -34.11 -13.12 -15.62
CA PHE A 443 -32.96 -14.01 -15.64
C PHE A 443 -33.20 -15.26 -14.77
N LEU A 444 -33.74 -15.10 -13.57
CA LEU A 444 -34.05 -16.23 -12.69
C LEU A 444 -35.09 -17.17 -13.30
N GLN A 445 -36.13 -16.63 -13.93
CA GLN A 445 -37.17 -17.44 -14.58
C GLN A 445 -36.61 -18.23 -15.77
N GLN A 446 -35.86 -17.58 -16.65
CA GLN A 446 -35.26 -18.20 -17.84
C GLN A 446 -34.29 -19.34 -17.46
N ASN A 447 -33.64 -19.24 -16.31
CA ASN A 447 -32.68 -20.24 -15.81
C ASN A 447 -33.31 -21.23 -14.80
N GLY A 448 -34.63 -21.23 -14.61
CA GLY A 448 -35.32 -22.18 -13.74
C GLY A 448 -35.04 -22.02 -12.23
N LEU A 449 -34.60 -20.83 -11.80
CA LEU A 449 -34.20 -20.53 -10.42
C LEU A 449 -35.37 -20.06 -9.53
N THR A 450 -36.59 -20.03 -10.08
CA THR A 450 -37.82 -19.62 -9.38
C THR A 450 -38.68 -20.80 -8.91
N VAL A 451 -38.15 -22.03 -8.94
CA VAL A 451 -38.88 -23.24 -8.51
C VAL A 451 -39.02 -23.34 -6.99
N GLN A 452 -39.92 -24.21 -6.52
CA GLN A 452 -40.16 -24.46 -5.11
C GLN A 452 -38.85 -24.86 -4.39
N ARG A 453 -38.56 -24.21 -3.25
CA ARG A 453 -37.30 -24.30 -2.45
C ARG A 453 -36.08 -23.58 -3.05
N MET A 454 -36.23 -22.87 -4.17
CA MET A 454 -35.31 -21.82 -4.61
C MET A 454 -35.94 -20.44 -4.36
N LEU A 455 -35.73 -19.46 -5.24
CA LEU A 455 -36.27 -18.12 -5.06
C LEU A 455 -37.66 -17.97 -5.69
N SER A 456 -38.61 -18.78 -5.23
CA SER A 456 -39.99 -18.79 -5.76
C SER A 456 -40.85 -17.61 -5.31
N ARG A 457 -40.42 -16.87 -4.27
CA ARG A 457 -41.14 -15.74 -3.67
C ARG A 457 -40.13 -14.74 -3.09
N GLY A 458 -40.52 -13.47 -3.01
CA GLY A 458 -39.69 -12.39 -2.50
C GLY A 458 -39.02 -11.59 -3.62
N ASP A 459 -38.36 -10.50 -3.23
CA ASP A 459 -37.63 -9.61 -4.14
C ASP A 459 -36.18 -10.11 -4.31
N PRO A 460 -35.76 -10.55 -5.52
CA PRO A 460 -34.39 -11.01 -5.76
C PRO A 460 -33.33 -9.95 -5.54
N GLY A 461 -33.67 -8.67 -5.69
CA GLY A 461 -32.75 -7.56 -5.43
C GLY A 461 -32.32 -7.46 -3.97
N LYS A 462 -33.09 -8.05 -3.04
CA LYS A 462 -32.79 -8.09 -1.60
C LYS A 462 -31.98 -9.32 -1.18
N VAL A 463 -31.71 -10.25 -2.09
CA VAL A 463 -30.93 -11.45 -1.79
C VAL A 463 -29.46 -11.20 -2.09
N ILE A 464 -28.64 -11.36 -1.06
CA ILE A 464 -27.20 -11.22 -1.16
C ILE A 464 -26.56 -12.60 -1.34
N TYR A 465 -25.86 -12.78 -2.44
CA TYR A 465 -25.10 -13.98 -2.75
C TYR A 465 -23.61 -13.71 -2.57
N SER A 466 -22.91 -14.70 -2.02
CA SER A 466 -21.48 -14.68 -1.76
C SER A 466 -20.87 -15.98 -2.29
N PHE A 467 -19.73 -15.89 -2.97
CA PHE A 467 -19.08 -17.01 -3.63
C PHE A 467 -17.56 -16.93 -3.50
N ASN A 468 -16.96 -18.04 -3.06
CA ASN A 468 -15.52 -18.23 -3.02
C ASN A 468 -15.14 -19.49 -3.80
N LEU A 469 -14.13 -19.39 -4.65
CA LEU A 469 -13.53 -20.53 -5.34
C LEU A 469 -12.06 -20.65 -4.94
N TYR A 470 -11.71 -21.86 -4.47
CA TYR A 470 -10.34 -22.23 -4.18
C TYR A 470 -9.92 -23.36 -5.11
N GLU A 471 -8.71 -23.25 -5.64
CA GLU A 471 -8.03 -24.32 -6.36
C GLU A 471 -7.03 -24.97 -5.40
N LEU A 472 -7.09 -26.30 -5.24
CA LEU A 472 -6.05 -27.02 -4.53
C LEU A 472 -4.83 -27.15 -5.45
N GLY A 473 -3.68 -26.64 -5.02
CA GLY A 473 -2.42 -26.88 -5.71
C GLY A 473 -1.27 -27.11 -4.74
N PRO A 474 -0.02 -27.06 -5.23
CA PRO A 474 1.15 -27.50 -4.47
C PRO A 474 1.40 -26.68 -3.19
N TYR A 475 0.91 -25.43 -3.17
CA TYR A 475 1.04 -24.52 -2.03
C TYR A 475 -0.21 -24.47 -1.13
N GLY A 476 -1.15 -25.41 -1.33
CA GLY A 476 -2.42 -25.47 -0.62
C GLY A 476 -3.59 -24.87 -1.41
N ALA A 477 -4.62 -24.41 -0.68
CA ALA A 477 -5.84 -23.84 -1.26
C ALA A 477 -5.61 -22.41 -1.76
N MET A 478 -5.47 -22.24 -3.07
CA MET A 478 -5.27 -20.96 -3.74
C MET A 478 -6.61 -20.31 -4.08
N LYS A 479 -6.85 -19.11 -3.56
CA LYS A 479 -8.09 -18.37 -3.83
C LYS A 479 -8.10 -17.85 -5.26
N ARG A 480 -9.03 -18.33 -6.08
CA ARG A 480 -9.20 -17.91 -7.49
C ARG A 480 -10.26 -16.85 -7.67
N VAL A 481 -11.35 -16.96 -6.90
CA VAL A 481 -12.49 -16.03 -6.95
C VAL A 481 -12.96 -15.72 -5.54
N GLN A 482 -13.27 -14.45 -5.29
CA GLN A 482 -13.99 -13.96 -4.13
C GLN A 482 -14.95 -12.87 -4.60
N ALA A 483 -16.25 -13.19 -4.64
CA ALA A 483 -17.27 -12.33 -5.20
C ALA A 483 -18.51 -12.30 -4.32
N ASP A 484 -19.20 -11.17 -4.29
CA ASP A 484 -20.55 -11.05 -3.77
C ASP A 484 -21.31 -9.97 -4.57
N ASN A 485 -22.63 -9.92 -4.46
CA ASN A 485 -23.46 -8.95 -5.20
C ASN A 485 -23.96 -7.75 -4.36
N LEU A 486 -23.42 -7.53 -3.16
CA LEU A 486 -23.72 -6.35 -2.34
C LEU A 486 -22.91 -5.16 -2.86
N ASP A 487 -23.57 -4.12 -3.37
CA ASP A 487 -22.90 -2.92 -3.89
C ASP A 487 -22.60 -1.91 -2.76
N GLN A 488 -21.79 -2.36 -1.79
CA GLN A 488 -21.32 -1.55 -0.66
C GLN A 488 -19.83 -1.83 -0.40
N PRO A 489 -19.12 -0.94 0.31
CA PRO A 489 -17.72 -1.17 0.69
C PRO A 489 -17.51 -2.44 1.53
N PHE A 490 -18.55 -2.89 2.24
CA PHE A 490 -18.53 -4.11 3.05
C PHE A 490 -18.48 -5.37 2.18
N ASP A 491 -17.48 -6.23 2.42
CA ASP A 491 -17.32 -7.53 1.75
C ASP A 491 -17.90 -8.65 2.62
N ILE A 492 -18.91 -9.35 2.09
CA ILE A 492 -19.58 -10.44 2.79
C ILE A 492 -18.62 -11.60 3.07
N ASN A 493 -17.67 -11.84 2.16
CA ASN A 493 -16.72 -12.94 2.23
C ASN A 493 -15.73 -12.82 3.39
N LEU A 494 -15.48 -11.59 3.88
CA LEU A 494 -14.50 -11.31 4.93
C LEU A 494 -15.14 -10.83 6.23
N GLY A 495 -16.21 -10.04 6.13
CA GLY A 495 -16.77 -9.29 7.26
C GLY A 495 -17.96 -9.95 7.95
N THR A 496 -18.46 -11.09 7.46
CA THR A 496 -19.67 -11.73 8.03
C THR A 496 -19.36 -13.00 8.80
N LYS A 497 -20.12 -13.21 9.89
CA LYS A 497 -20.25 -14.50 10.56
C LYS A 497 -21.59 -15.09 10.16
N LEU A 498 -21.56 -16.15 9.39
CA LEU A 498 -22.76 -16.86 8.94
C LEU A 498 -22.95 -18.12 9.76
N ASP A 499 -24.20 -18.44 10.09
CA ASP A 499 -24.55 -19.77 10.57
C ASP A 499 -24.35 -20.77 9.43
N LEU A 500 -23.40 -21.68 9.63
CA LEU A 500 -23.02 -22.71 8.66
C LEU A 500 -24.12 -23.77 8.49
N GLY A 501 -25.08 -23.84 9.42
CA GLY A 501 -26.19 -24.78 9.39
C GLY A 501 -25.71 -26.22 9.23
N SER A 502 -26.31 -26.95 8.29
CA SER A 502 -25.99 -28.37 8.08
C SER A 502 -24.56 -28.64 7.62
N THR A 503 -23.80 -27.65 7.12
CA THR A 503 -22.39 -27.87 6.75
C THR A 503 -21.51 -28.15 7.98
N ALA A 504 -21.94 -27.74 9.18
CA ALA A 504 -21.26 -28.07 10.44
C ALA A 504 -21.22 -29.58 10.74
N LYS A 505 -22.12 -30.39 10.16
CA LYS A 505 -22.13 -31.85 10.31
C LYS A 505 -20.83 -32.49 9.82
N LEU A 506 -20.20 -31.93 8.78
CA LEU A 506 -18.90 -32.39 8.32
C LEU A 506 -17.84 -32.22 9.42
N ARG A 507 -17.85 -31.10 10.15
CA ARG A 507 -16.91 -30.89 11.25
C ARG A 507 -17.16 -31.88 12.38
N THR A 508 -18.42 -32.15 12.73
CA THR A 508 -18.77 -33.19 13.71
C THR A 508 -18.24 -34.56 13.28
N LEU A 509 -18.41 -34.93 12.01
CA LEU A 509 -17.93 -36.19 11.46
C LEU A 509 -16.41 -36.29 11.53
N VAL A 510 -15.69 -35.24 11.11
CA VAL A 510 -14.22 -35.21 11.19
C VAL A 510 -13.76 -35.34 12.63
N THR A 511 -14.31 -34.56 13.56
CA THR A 511 -13.96 -34.65 14.99
C THR A 511 -14.23 -36.04 15.56
N TYR A 512 -15.35 -36.65 15.15
CA TYR A 512 -15.70 -38.01 15.55
C TYR A 512 -14.63 -39.02 15.08
N LEU A 513 -14.26 -38.98 13.80
CA LEU A 513 -13.25 -39.89 13.24
C LEU A 513 -11.85 -39.63 13.80
N GLU A 514 -11.49 -38.37 14.08
CA GLU A 514 -10.25 -38.01 14.78
C GLU A 514 -10.19 -38.64 16.19
N ILE A 515 -11.31 -38.67 16.92
CA ILE A 515 -11.40 -39.37 18.22
C ILE A 515 -11.18 -40.87 18.04
N ILE A 516 -11.86 -41.50 17.06
CA ILE A 516 -11.69 -42.93 16.79
C ILE A 516 -10.24 -43.26 16.45
N ALA A 517 -9.58 -42.44 15.62
CA ALA A 517 -8.17 -42.63 15.27
C ALA A 517 -7.24 -42.54 16.48
N ARG A 518 -7.50 -41.60 17.41
CA ARG A 518 -6.73 -41.48 18.66
C ARG A 518 -6.99 -42.65 19.61
N LEU A 519 -8.23 -43.14 19.68
CA LEU A 519 -8.56 -44.32 20.48
C LEU A 519 -7.91 -45.59 19.92
N HIS A 520 -7.83 -45.70 18.59
CA HIS A 520 -7.07 -46.75 17.92
C HIS A 520 -5.59 -46.68 18.31
N GLU A 521 -4.95 -45.52 18.16
CA GLU A 521 -3.55 -45.32 18.57
C GLU A 521 -3.31 -45.71 20.04
N LYS A 522 -4.26 -45.35 20.91
CA LYS A 522 -4.19 -45.62 22.35
C LYS A 522 -4.39 -47.09 22.73
N TYR A 523 -5.25 -47.85 22.04
CA TYR A 523 -5.67 -49.18 22.49
C TYR A 523 -5.28 -50.33 21.57
N ALA A 524 -4.99 -50.08 20.28
CA ALA A 524 -4.76 -51.14 19.30
C ALA A 524 -3.54 -52.03 19.59
N HIS A 525 -2.59 -51.53 20.39
CA HIS A 525 -1.40 -52.26 20.81
C HIS A 525 -1.61 -53.13 22.06
N LEU A 526 -2.75 -53.01 22.75
CA LEU A 526 -3.07 -53.81 23.93
C LEU A 526 -3.54 -55.22 23.53
N ASP A 527 -3.22 -56.19 24.38
CA ASP A 527 -3.75 -57.54 24.28
C ASP A 527 -5.12 -57.66 24.97
N GLY A 528 -5.72 -58.85 24.91
CA GLY A 528 -7.05 -59.08 25.47
C GLY A 528 -7.10 -58.77 26.96
N GLU A 529 -6.11 -59.19 27.74
CA GLU A 529 -6.05 -58.94 29.19
C GLU A 529 -5.91 -57.44 29.50
N GLY A 530 -4.99 -56.76 28.80
CA GLY A 530 -4.80 -55.32 28.93
C GLY A 530 -6.03 -54.50 28.58
N MET A 531 -6.84 -54.95 27.61
CA MET A 531 -8.11 -54.30 27.26
C MET A 531 -9.20 -54.51 28.31
N HIS A 532 -9.30 -55.71 28.91
CA HIS A 532 -10.29 -55.98 29.96
C HIS A 532 -9.97 -55.26 31.28
N ALA A 533 -8.70 -54.92 31.52
CA ALA A 533 -8.29 -54.16 32.69
C ALA A 533 -8.60 -52.65 32.61
N LEU A 534 -9.08 -52.14 31.46
CA LEU A 534 -9.39 -50.72 31.29
C LEU A 534 -10.67 -50.31 32.02
N GLU A 535 -10.56 -49.37 32.94
CA GLU A 535 -11.73 -48.73 33.57
C GLU A 535 -12.30 -47.62 32.67
N ILE A 536 -13.27 -47.98 31.83
CA ILE A 536 -13.96 -47.04 30.93
C ILE A 536 -15.35 -46.71 31.48
N SER A 537 -15.60 -45.42 31.74
CA SER A 537 -16.91 -44.94 32.20
C SER A 537 -18.05 -45.37 31.26
N PRO A 538 -19.22 -45.74 31.81
CA PRO A 538 -20.41 -46.04 31.01
C PRO A 538 -20.90 -44.97 30.06
N ASN A 539 -20.56 -43.72 30.35
CA ASN A 539 -20.98 -42.60 29.54
C ASN A 539 -19.98 -42.26 28.41
N ASP A 540 -18.75 -42.81 28.44
CA ASP A 540 -17.78 -42.72 27.33
C ASP A 540 -18.04 -43.84 26.30
N ARG A 541 -19.15 -43.68 25.56
CA ARG A 541 -19.60 -44.64 24.54
C ARG A 541 -18.60 -44.81 23.40
N LEU A 542 -17.74 -43.82 23.15
CA LEU A 542 -16.76 -43.89 22.07
C LEU A 542 -15.56 -44.74 22.47
N SER A 543 -14.98 -44.50 23.65
CA SER A 543 -13.90 -45.33 24.18
C SER A 543 -14.32 -46.77 24.35
N ARG A 544 -15.55 -47.01 24.86
CA ARG A 544 -16.07 -48.37 25.01
C ARG A 544 -16.23 -49.07 23.67
N TRP A 545 -16.90 -48.42 22.72
CA TRP A 545 -17.07 -49.00 21.38
C TRP A 545 -15.72 -49.32 20.72
N ALA A 546 -14.72 -48.46 20.90
CA ALA A 546 -13.37 -48.69 20.37
C ALA A 546 -12.72 -49.96 20.94
N VAL A 547 -12.79 -50.17 22.25
CA VAL A 547 -12.26 -51.38 22.91
C VAL A 547 -13.05 -52.62 22.49
N ASP A 548 -14.38 -52.55 22.49
CA ASP A 548 -15.25 -53.66 22.08
C ASP A 548 -14.97 -54.08 20.62
N TYR A 549 -14.78 -53.11 19.73
CA TYR A 549 -14.41 -53.37 18.33
C TYR A 549 -13.06 -54.08 18.23
N LEU A 550 -12.03 -53.58 18.92
CA LEU A 550 -10.68 -54.17 18.89
C LEU A 550 -10.63 -55.58 19.51
N LEU A 551 -11.48 -55.87 20.50
CA LEU A 551 -11.61 -57.20 21.10
C LEU A 551 -12.27 -58.22 20.16
N THR A 552 -13.17 -57.78 19.27
CA THR A 552 -14.04 -58.67 18.48
C THR A 552 -13.68 -58.75 17.00
N THR A 553 -12.96 -57.77 16.47
CA THR A 553 -12.58 -57.71 15.05
C THR A 553 -11.44 -58.66 14.70
N GLY A 554 -11.45 -59.16 13.46
CA GLY A 554 -10.31 -59.86 12.86
C GLY A 554 -9.26 -58.92 12.26
N ASP A 555 -9.68 -57.74 11.78
CA ASP A 555 -8.79 -56.69 11.25
C ASP A 555 -8.77 -55.49 12.22
N ARG A 556 -7.60 -55.27 12.83
CA ARG A 556 -7.33 -54.21 13.79
C ARG A 556 -6.65 -52.99 13.16
N SER A 557 -6.60 -52.88 11.83
CA SER A 557 -6.07 -51.71 11.15
C SER A 557 -6.90 -50.45 11.43
N LEU A 558 -6.26 -49.29 11.34
CA LEU A 558 -6.93 -48.00 11.52
C LEU A 558 -8.04 -47.81 10.47
N ASP A 559 -7.75 -48.14 9.21
CA ASP A 559 -8.69 -48.00 8.09
C ASP A 559 -9.97 -48.81 8.32
N ALA A 560 -9.84 -50.09 8.71
CA ALA A 560 -10.99 -50.94 9.03
C ALA A 560 -11.82 -50.39 10.20
N MET A 561 -11.15 -49.86 11.23
CA MET A 561 -11.83 -49.27 12.39
C MET A 561 -12.57 -47.98 12.04
N LEU A 562 -12.01 -47.13 11.17
CA LEU A 562 -12.66 -45.91 10.69
C LEU A 562 -13.88 -46.25 9.80
N ASP A 563 -13.78 -47.26 8.94
CA ASP A 563 -14.92 -47.74 8.16
C ASP A 563 -16.03 -48.31 9.05
N ALA A 564 -15.68 -49.12 10.04
CA ALA A 564 -16.64 -49.64 11.02
C ALA A 564 -17.29 -48.53 11.85
N ALA A 565 -16.53 -47.49 12.21
CA ALA A 565 -17.03 -46.30 12.91
C ALA A 565 -18.10 -45.55 12.10
N LEU A 566 -17.92 -45.47 10.78
CA LEU A 566 -18.91 -44.88 9.86
C LEU A 566 -20.20 -45.71 9.77
N GLU A 567 -20.15 -47.01 10.01
CA GLU A 567 -21.31 -47.90 9.99
C GLU A 567 -22.07 -47.98 11.32
N ARG A 568 -21.58 -47.32 12.38
CA ARG A 568 -22.28 -47.24 13.68
C ARG A 568 -23.66 -46.62 13.52
N GLN A 569 -24.63 -47.29 14.14
CA GLN A 569 -26.04 -46.99 14.00
C GLN A 569 -26.54 -46.03 15.08
N TYR A 570 -27.31 -45.04 14.67
CA TYR A 570 -27.96 -44.09 15.57
C TYR A 570 -29.43 -43.93 15.22
N SER A 571 -30.26 -43.75 16.25
CA SER A 571 -31.67 -43.40 16.06
C SER A 571 -31.81 -41.98 15.51
N ALA A 572 -32.69 -41.80 14.55
CA ALA A 572 -33.12 -40.49 14.07
C ALA A 572 -34.39 -40.00 14.78
N SER A 573 -34.82 -40.62 15.88
CA SER A 573 -36.09 -40.29 16.54
C SER A 573 -36.06 -38.95 17.29
N PRO A 574 -37.09 -38.10 17.13
CA PRO A 574 -37.21 -36.82 17.85
C PRO A 574 -37.76 -36.97 19.28
N LYS A 575 -38.05 -38.20 19.72
CA LYS A 575 -38.69 -38.48 21.02
C LYS A 575 -37.74 -38.35 22.22
N GLU A 576 -36.44 -38.15 21.99
CA GLU A 576 -35.45 -37.98 23.05
C GLU A 576 -35.32 -36.51 23.46
N THR A 577 -35.36 -36.26 24.76
CA THR A 577 -34.98 -34.97 25.36
C THR A 577 -33.50 -34.99 25.70
N PHE A 578 -32.77 -33.97 25.27
CA PHE A 578 -31.34 -33.80 25.53
C PHE A 578 -31.16 -32.83 26.69
N TYR A 579 -30.49 -33.28 27.75
CA TYR A 579 -30.14 -32.46 28.90
C TYR A 579 -28.80 -31.79 28.64
N THR A 580 -28.81 -30.48 28.48
CA THR A 580 -27.60 -29.69 28.23
C THR A 580 -27.36 -28.73 29.39
N GLY A 581 -26.17 -28.14 29.50
CA GLY A 581 -25.89 -27.12 30.53
C GLY A 581 -26.80 -25.88 30.45
N GLY A 582 -27.57 -25.71 29.37
CA GLY A 582 -28.58 -24.66 29.21
C GLY A 582 -30.03 -25.09 29.47
N GLY A 583 -30.27 -26.36 29.84
CA GLY A 583 -31.60 -26.93 30.08
C GLY A 583 -31.99 -28.04 29.09
N ASN A 584 -33.29 -28.33 29.05
CA ASN A 584 -33.88 -29.40 28.24
C ASN A 584 -34.05 -28.94 26.80
N HIS A 585 -33.43 -29.65 25.85
CA HIS A 585 -33.57 -29.40 24.42
C HIS A 585 -34.22 -30.59 23.71
N THR A 586 -35.05 -30.27 22.71
CA THR A 586 -35.57 -31.23 21.74
C THR A 586 -35.19 -30.77 20.34
N PHE A 587 -34.99 -31.72 19.43
CA PHE A 587 -34.57 -31.45 18.05
C PHE A 587 -35.45 -32.24 17.08
N SER A 588 -35.53 -31.77 15.84
CA SER A 588 -36.29 -32.42 14.78
C SER A 588 -35.46 -32.62 13.51
N ASN A 589 -35.83 -33.61 12.71
CA ASN A 589 -35.27 -33.77 11.37
C ASN A 589 -35.94 -32.80 10.39
N PHE A 590 -35.22 -32.48 9.31
CA PHE A 590 -35.79 -31.71 8.21
C PHE A 590 -36.94 -32.48 7.53
N SER A 591 -36.78 -33.80 7.36
CA SER A 591 -37.80 -34.69 6.81
C SER A 591 -38.35 -35.60 7.91
N ARG A 592 -39.66 -35.55 8.15
CA ARG A 592 -40.34 -36.43 9.10
C ARG A 592 -40.27 -37.92 8.73
N LYS A 593 -39.93 -38.24 7.47
CA LYS A 593 -39.74 -39.63 7.03
C LYS A 593 -38.59 -40.31 7.77
N ASP A 594 -37.63 -39.54 8.26
CA ASP A 594 -36.45 -40.05 8.95
C ASP A 594 -36.73 -40.36 10.43
N ASP A 595 -37.82 -39.84 11.01
CA ASP A 595 -38.09 -39.85 12.47
C ASP A 595 -38.22 -41.24 13.11
N ASN A 596 -38.45 -42.29 12.31
CA ASN A 596 -38.55 -43.66 12.80
C ASN A 596 -37.38 -44.55 12.35
N SER A 597 -36.34 -43.96 11.74
CA SER A 597 -35.22 -44.70 11.18
C SER A 597 -34.08 -44.87 12.19
N ILE A 598 -33.36 -45.99 12.07
CA ILE A 598 -32.03 -46.19 12.63
C ILE A 598 -31.09 -46.29 11.42
N MET A 599 -30.02 -45.49 11.40
CA MET A 599 -29.13 -45.45 10.24
C MET A 599 -27.67 -45.26 10.65
N SER A 600 -26.76 -45.65 9.75
CA SER A 600 -25.32 -45.46 9.96
C SER A 600 -24.93 -43.99 9.92
N VAL A 601 -23.82 -43.65 10.57
CA VAL A 601 -23.21 -42.30 10.46
C VAL A 601 -22.98 -41.93 9.00
N LYS A 602 -22.54 -42.89 8.17
CA LYS A 602 -22.36 -42.73 6.71
C LYS A 602 -23.64 -42.32 6.00
N MET A 603 -24.74 -43.06 6.23
CA MET A 603 -26.03 -42.75 5.61
C MET A 603 -26.63 -41.45 6.15
N ALA A 604 -26.47 -41.18 7.45
CA ALA A 604 -26.88 -39.93 8.04
C ALA A 604 -26.14 -38.73 7.46
N MET A 605 -24.83 -38.86 7.15
CA MET A 605 -24.07 -37.81 6.48
C MET A 605 -24.59 -37.60 5.05
N ARG A 606 -24.80 -38.68 4.29
CA ARG A 606 -25.32 -38.63 2.92
C ARG A 606 -26.69 -37.94 2.84
N HIS A 607 -27.58 -38.20 3.80
CA HIS A 607 -28.92 -37.63 3.85
C HIS A 607 -29.04 -36.39 4.75
N SER A 608 -27.94 -35.96 5.38
CA SER A 608 -27.88 -34.83 6.31
C SER A 608 -28.91 -34.90 7.45
N VAL A 609 -29.08 -36.07 8.07
CA VAL A 609 -30.11 -36.32 9.11
C VAL A 609 -29.69 -35.74 10.46
N ASN A 610 -30.43 -34.75 10.95
CA ASN A 610 -30.06 -33.94 12.12
C ASN A 610 -29.86 -34.79 13.38
N LEU A 611 -30.82 -35.64 13.71
CA LEU A 611 -30.89 -36.31 15.01
C LEU A 611 -29.78 -37.36 15.24
N VAL A 612 -29.24 -37.93 14.17
CA VAL A 612 -28.04 -38.77 14.25
C VAL A 612 -26.83 -37.93 14.67
N PHE A 613 -26.63 -36.76 14.05
CA PHE A 613 -25.53 -35.87 14.40
C PHE A 613 -25.67 -35.26 15.79
N ILE A 614 -26.88 -34.96 16.27
CA ILE A 614 -27.08 -34.52 17.66
C ILE A 614 -26.59 -35.59 18.65
N ARG A 615 -26.94 -36.86 18.41
CA ARG A 615 -26.51 -37.98 19.26
C ARG A 615 -25.01 -38.24 19.15
N LEU A 616 -24.44 -38.11 17.96
CA LEU A 616 -23.00 -38.21 17.75
C LEU A 616 -22.27 -37.08 18.50
N MET A 617 -22.78 -35.85 18.47
CA MET A 617 -22.22 -34.74 19.25
C MET A 617 -22.33 -34.97 20.75
N ARG A 618 -23.43 -35.55 21.25
CA ARG A 618 -23.54 -35.95 22.66
C ARG A 618 -22.42 -36.92 23.04
N ASP A 619 -22.18 -37.95 22.21
CA ASP A 619 -21.14 -38.94 22.48
C ASP A 619 -19.73 -38.31 22.42
N ILE A 620 -19.47 -37.39 21.48
CA ILE A 620 -18.22 -36.60 21.41
C ILE A 620 -18.04 -35.74 22.67
N ALA A 621 -19.10 -35.03 23.10
CA ALA A 621 -19.05 -34.17 24.27
C ALA A 621 -18.76 -34.97 25.54
N HIS A 622 -19.46 -36.10 25.74
CA HIS A 622 -19.22 -37.00 26.87
C HIS A 622 -17.79 -37.55 26.86
N HIS A 623 -17.27 -37.96 25.70
CA HIS A 623 -15.89 -38.43 25.58
C HIS A 623 -14.91 -37.37 26.12
N TYR A 624 -14.96 -36.14 25.60
CA TYR A 624 -14.05 -35.09 26.07
C TYR A 624 -14.25 -34.71 27.55
N MET A 625 -15.51 -34.60 28.00
CA MET A 625 -15.81 -34.29 29.40
C MET A 625 -15.21 -35.33 30.35
N LEU A 626 -15.20 -36.61 29.97
CA LEU A 626 -14.66 -37.70 30.78
C LEU A 626 -13.14 -37.86 30.69
N GLN A 627 -12.47 -37.24 29.71
CA GLN A 627 -11.01 -37.21 29.64
C GLN A 627 -10.37 -36.13 30.54
N VAL A 628 -11.13 -35.12 30.98
CA VAL A 628 -10.61 -34.04 31.85
C VAL A 628 -10.64 -34.48 33.33
N PRO A 629 -9.49 -34.56 34.02
CA PRO A 629 -9.46 -34.84 35.46
C PRO A 629 -10.24 -33.78 36.26
N GLY A 630 -11.09 -34.21 37.19
CA GLY A 630 -11.90 -33.31 38.02
C GLY A 630 -13.09 -32.67 37.30
N SER A 631 -13.45 -33.12 36.09
CA SER A 631 -14.65 -32.63 35.40
C SER A 631 -15.93 -32.97 36.16
N SER A 632 -16.96 -32.14 35.99
CA SER A 632 -18.28 -32.38 36.57
C SER A 632 -18.87 -33.72 36.13
N ALA A 633 -18.54 -34.24 34.94
CA ALA A 633 -18.99 -35.55 34.50
C ALA A 633 -18.49 -36.68 35.41
N ARG A 634 -17.19 -36.69 35.75
CA ARG A 634 -16.63 -37.70 36.68
C ARG A 634 -17.08 -37.46 38.13
N VAL A 635 -17.14 -36.20 38.56
CA VAL A 635 -17.58 -35.83 39.91
C VAL A 635 -19.05 -36.16 40.15
N LEU A 636 -19.91 -36.08 39.13
CA LEU A 636 -21.32 -36.43 39.23
C LEU A 636 -21.57 -37.95 39.13
N GLU A 637 -20.71 -38.70 38.44
CA GLU A 637 -20.77 -40.17 38.36
C GLU A 637 -20.47 -40.85 39.70
N ASP A 638 -19.54 -40.30 40.48
CA ASP A 638 -19.19 -40.82 41.80
C ASP A 638 -19.98 -40.13 42.90
N MET A 639 -20.98 -40.83 43.45
CA MET A 639 -21.85 -40.30 44.51
C MET A 639 -21.09 -39.95 45.80
N GLU A 640 -19.97 -40.62 46.06
CA GLU A 640 -19.15 -40.44 47.26
C GLU A 640 -18.04 -39.39 47.06
N ASN A 641 -17.95 -38.78 45.88
CA ASN A 641 -16.93 -37.78 45.59
C ASN A 641 -17.11 -36.54 46.49
N PRO A 642 -16.10 -36.16 47.29
CA PRO A 642 -16.23 -35.05 48.24
C PRO A 642 -16.52 -33.70 47.57
N VAL A 643 -16.13 -33.52 46.31
CA VAL A 643 -16.36 -32.29 45.53
C VAL A 643 -17.77 -32.22 44.94
N ARG A 644 -18.50 -33.35 44.91
CA ARG A 644 -19.86 -33.43 44.36
C ARG A 644 -20.85 -32.58 45.15
N ARG A 645 -20.75 -32.59 46.47
CA ARG A 645 -21.63 -31.79 47.34
C ARG A 645 -21.46 -30.29 47.06
N GLU A 646 -20.23 -29.80 47.03
CA GLU A 646 -19.92 -28.40 46.73
C GLU A 646 -20.45 -27.98 45.35
N TYR A 647 -20.27 -28.84 44.34
CA TYR A 647 -20.80 -28.59 43.01
C TYR A 647 -22.33 -28.51 42.99
N LEU A 648 -23.03 -29.45 43.65
CA LEU A 648 -24.49 -29.48 43.72
C LEU A 648 -25.06 -28.29 44.51
N GLU A 649 -24.40 -27.88 45.59
CA GLU A 649 -24.79 -26.68 46.37
C GLU A 649 -24.65 -25.41 45.52
N ARG A 650 -23.53 -25.25 44.79
CA ARG A 650 -23.35 -24.12 43.87
C ARG A 650 -24.38 -24.13 42.74
N PHE A 651 -24.69 -25.30 42.20
CA PHE A 651 -25.73 -25.44 41.18
C PHE A 651 -27.11 -25.07 41.73
N ALA A 652 -27.48 -25.60 42.89
CA ALA A 652 -28.75 -25.30 43.56
C ALA A 652 -28.88 -23.80 43.89
N ASP A 653 -27.82 -23.14 44.34
CA ASP A 653 -27.79 -21.69 44.60
C ASP A 653 -28.01 -20.87 43.32
N GLN A 654 -27.36 -21.26 42.21
CA GLN A 654 -27.50 -20.56 40.94
C GLN A 654 -28.91 -20.74 40.35
N GLU A 655 -29.43 -21.98 40.34
CA GLU A 655 -30.77 -22.27 39.84
C GLU A 655 -31.85 -21.61 40.71
N SER A 656 -31.69 -21.65 42.03
CA SER A 656 -32.59 -20.99 42.98
C SER A 656 -32.64 -19.48 42.75
N LYS A 657 -31.50 -18.82 42.50
CA LYS A 657 -31.47 -17.39 42.17
C LYS A 657 -32.26 -17.09 40.89
N VAL A 658 -32.08 -17.88 39.83
CA VAL A 658 -32.81 -17.70 38.57
C VAL A 658 -34.32 -17.94 38.77
N PHE A 659 -34.69 -18.99 39.50
CA PHE A 659 -36.07 -19.31 39.83
C PHE A 659 -36.72 -18.18 40.64
N MET A 660 -36.07 -17.73 41.72
CA MET A 660 -36.55 -16.65 42.58
C MET A 660 -36.69 -15.33 41.82
N LEU A 661 -35.76 -14.99 40.93
CA LEU A 661 -35.86 -13.81 40.06
C LEU A 661 -37.05 -13.91 39.10
N ARG A 662 -37.24 -15.07 38.43
CA ARG A 662 -38.39 -15.30 37.55
C ARG A 662 -39.70 -15.22 38.31
N PHE A 663 -39.76 -15.84 39.49
CA PHE A 663 -40.91 -15.81 40.38
C PHE A 663 -41.23 -14.36 40.80
N TYR A 664 -40.23 -13.64 41.31
CA TYR A 664 -40.37 -12.24 41.71
C TYR A 664 -40.88 -11.38 40.54
N HIS A 665 -40.27 -11.45 39.36
CA HIS A 665 -40.75 -10.68 38.20
C HIS A 665 -42.15 -11.06 37.75
N LYS A 666 -42.54 -12.33 37.85
CA LYS A 666 -43.89 -12.79 37.47
C LYS A 666 -44.97 -12.33 38.44
N TYR A 667 -44.63 -12.12 39.72
CA TYR A 667 -45.61 -11.94 40.79
C TYR A 667 -45.49 -10.64 41.60
N ARG A 668 -44.43 -9.84 41.44
CA ARG A 668 -44.18 -8.60 42.23
C ARG A 668 -45.31 -7.57 42.21
N ASP A 669 -46.11 -7.56 41.14
CA ASP A 669 -47.20 -6.60 40.92
C ASP A 669 -48.59 -7.25 41.16
N LYS A 670 -48.64 -8.47 41.69
CA LYS A 670 -49.87 -9.22 41.98
C LYS A 670 -50.10 -9.35 43.49
N THR A 671 -51.35 -9.26 43.91
CA THR A 671 -51.77 -9.57 45.29
C THR A 671 -51.81 -11.07 45.54
N ALA A 672 -51.73 -11.51 46.81
CA ALA A 672 -51.74 -12.94 47.16
C ALA A 672 -52.93 -13.71 46.58
N LYS A 673 -54.12 -13.07 46.50
CA LYS A 673 -55.32 -13.67 45.90
C LYS A 673 -55.17 -13.88 44.38
N GLN A 674 -54.59 -12.91 43.67
CA GLN A 674 -54.33 -13.00 42.23
C GLN A 674 -53.22 -14.00 41.88
N ILE A 675 -52.27 -14.24 42.79
CA ILE A 675 -51.21 -15.26 42.60
C ILE A 675 -51.81 -16.67 42.67
N LEU A 676 -52.72 -16.93 43.61
CA LEU A 676 -53.37 -18.24 43.79
C LEU A 676 -54.37 -18.60 42.69
N GLU A 677 -54.82 -17.60 41.92
CA GLU A 677 -55.74 -17.77 40.78
C GLU A 677 -55.01 -17.96 39.42
N THR A 678 -53.67 -17.85 39.36
CA THR A 678 -52.86 -18.03 38.11
C THR A 678 -51.97 -19.26 38.16
#